data_AF-A0A3L6JEL9-F1
#
_entry.id   AF-A0A3L6JEL9-F1
#
_cell.length_a   1.000
_cell.length_b   1.000
_cell.length_c   1.000
_cell.angle_alpha   90.00
_cell.angle_beta   90.00
_cell.angle_gamma   90.00
#
_symmetry.space_group_name_H-M   'P 1'
#
loop_
_entity.id
_entity.type
_entity.pdbx_description
1 polymer ?
#
loop_
_entity_poly.entity_id
_entity_poly.type
_entity_poly.pdbx_seq_one_letter_code
_entity_poly.pdbx_strand_id
1 'polypeptide(L)'
;MNRAVKIVSAMAIAVMVAAMAFSSVNVRPVLAQASVPRNETVWGAGFGMNTGSYQPWNMGSNQGWTTYLMYEPLFGTNVATGEIIGWLGDTIAWQGTDTIQITLRSDLHWTSIGSSLVSNTTAITTDDVIYSFEILQQTGQLGSLVQRVGNVSTAFEKVSNTVLKVHILPLYEGSSEVYRQLTYGFLIFPKAVWQDINTTNAGDLSTYTNDWLDTVAVPAKWRVASGMYLPYYHDATTTIGKVNANWWGVNDTDFGRLPKPNYFGYTSYSSNDLALLAMEGGNLDWDGNYLAGLTEVKAQYPNVVTYFDDLPYFPDKSPVMLVPNHRNYPLNQTWLHKAMASVLNYSAMSAVSSGYLKNPSPMLIPADDASARALLNTTIEAKYAITYNVAYALGILNTYCNFDEASGVWWTKQGVTPSDPIKHYPLQEWNYESNTTAPWTILDFLGWTDVDAMDAVAAQLFSSLLHINTQVELISGWGTVQVRMNNFQYDLADMVMSGQINMNMYERYFQMFSPESSSAGGGVNAPLGGWYNQTFIDDIEELDTHPAGSAAQWAVANEMQEILGQVMPVIPLAGHADWQIYSTTYWKNWPNSVTNPMLPSSPFAGTTQNANLLAIVFALNSTGATTVLPPDYTLLIVGGVAVVAVLAIVIVLYMRRPSK
;
A
#
# COMPACT_ATOMS: atom_id res chain seq x y z
N MET A 1 -46.30 17.06 -20.34
CA MET A 1 -45.53 18.33 -20.17
C MET A 1 -45.52 19.10 -21.47
N ASN A 2 -45.99 20.36 -21.47
CA ASN A 2 -45.94 21.26 -22.63
C ASN A 2 -44.50 21.48 -23.08
N ARG A 3 -44.29 21.66 -24.39
CA ARG A 3 -42.96 21.83 -25.03
C ARG A 3 -42.13 22.95 -24.38
N ALA A 4 -42.79 24.00 -23.89
CA ALA A 4 -42.18 25.07 -23.11
C ALA A 4 -41.57 24.61 -21.77
N VAL A 5 -42.22 23.68 -21.06
CA VAL A 5 -41.74 23.15 -19.77
C VAL A 5 -40.48 22.29 -19.97
N LYS A 6 -40.40 21.51 -21.05
CA LYS A 6 -39.20 20.72 -21.37
C LYS A 6 -37.99 21.61 -21.71
N ILE A 7 -38.20 22.73 -22.37
CA ILE A 7 -37.14 23.68 -22.73
C ILE A 7 -36.62 24.41 -21.47
N VAL A 8 -37.52 24.80 -20.56
CA VAL A 8 -37.15 25.45 -19.30
C VAL A 8 -36.41 24.47 -18.38
N SER A 9 -36.85 23.21 -18.28
CA SER A 9 -36.14 22.18 -17.50
C SER A 9 -34.75 21.87 -18.05
N ALA A 10 -34.59 21.76 -19.38
CA ALA A 10 -33.29 21.51 -19.99
C ALA A 10 -32.31 22.69 -19.82
N MET A 11 -32.81 23.93 -19.90
CA MET A 11 -32.00 25.13 -19.61
C MET A 11 -31.64 25.23 -18.12
N ALA A 12 -32.55 24.90 -17.21
CA ALA A 12 -32.27 24.91 -15.77
C ALA A 12 -31.21 23.86 -15.39
N ILE A 13 -31.26 22.67 -16.01
CA ILE A 13 -30.23 21.63 -15.83
C ILE A 13 -28.89 22.09 -16.40
N ALA A 14 -28.86 22.67 -17.60
CA ALA A 14 -27.62 23.18 -18.19
C ALA A 14 -27.00 24.34 -17.39
N VAL A 15 -27.82 25.23 -16.82
CA VAL A 15 -27.37 26.33 -15.95
C VAL A 15 -26.93 25.81 -14.58
N MET A 16 -27.57 24.79 -14.03
CA MET A 16 -27.10 24.14 -12.79
C MET A 16 -25.78 23.38 -13.01
N VAL A 17 -25.62 22.68 -14.13
CA VAL A 17 -24.36 22.01 -14.49
C VAL A 17 -23.24 23.04 -14.72
N ALA A 18 -23.54 24.17 -15.35
CA ALA A 18 -22.58 25.28 -15.47
C ALA A 18 -22.28 25.95 -14.12
N ALA A 19 -23.29 26.18 -13.28
CA ALA A 19 -23.10 26.77 -11.95
C ALA A 19 -22.36 25.84 -10.98
N MET A 20 -22.55 24.52 -11.08
CA MET A 20 -21.77 23.51 -10.36
C MET A 20 -20.32 23.44 -10.89
N ALA A 21 -20.10 23.64 -12.19
CA ALA A 21 -18.76 23.75 -12.77
C ALA A 21 -18.03 25.07 -12.40
N PHE A 22 -18.76 26.16 -12.11
CA PHE A 22 -18.19 27.45 -11.72
C PHE A 22 -18.08 27.67 -10.19
N SER A 23 -18.89 27.00 -9.37
CA SER A 23 -18.85 27.13 -7.90
C SER A 23 -17.78 26.27 -7.23
N SER A 24 -17.16 25.34 -7.96
CA SER A 24 -15.96 24.61 -7.55
C SER A 24 -14.66 25.41 -7.76
N VAL A 25 -14.72 26.58 -8.42
CA VAL A 25 -13.58 27.48 -8.58
C VAL A 25 -13.54 28.46 -7.41
N ASN A 26 -13.22 27.96 -6.22
CA ASN A 26 -12.67 28.81 -5.18
C ASN A 26 -11.29 29.26 -5.66
N VAL A 27 -11.19 30.47 -6.24
CA VAL A 27 -9.90 31.11 -6.53
C VAL A 27 -9.27 31.53 -5.20
N ARG A 28 -8.71 30.56 -4.49
CA ARG A 28 -7.63 30.83 -3.54
C ARG A 28 -6.41 31.23 -4.38
N PRO A 29 -5.55 32.14 -3.92
CA PRO A 29 -4.30 32.42 -4.63
C PRO A 29 -3.54 31.10 -4.78
N VAL A 30 -3.50 30.60 -6.01
CA VAL A 30 -2.64 29.48 -6.40
C VAL A 30 -1.23 29.98 -6.18
N LEU A 31 -0.57 29.50 -5.13
CA LEU A 31 0.88 29.54 -5.10
C LEU A 31 1.32 28.83 -6.37
N ALA A 32 1.95 29.56 -7.30
CA ALA A 32 2.44 28.99 -8.54
C ALA A 32 3.22 27.72 -8.22
N GLN A 33 2.85 26.59 -8.84
CA GLN A 33 3.62 25.36 -8.75
C GLN A 33 5.09 25.70 -8.97
N ALA A 34 5.97 25.26 -8.08
CA ALA A 34 7.39 25.48 -8.27
C ALA A 34 7.79 24.88 -9.62
N SER A 35 8.20 25.73 -10.57
CA SER A 35 8.59 25.27 -11.90
C SER A 35 9.96 24.60 -11.80
N VAL A 36 9.96 23.26 -11.88
CA VAL A 36 11.17 22.43 -11.90
C VAL A 36 11.45 21.95 -13.33
N PRO A 37 12.72 21.87 -13.78
CA PRO A 37 13.03 21.41 -15.13
C PRO A 37 12.64 19.93 -15.32
N ARG A 38 11.80 19.62 -16.31
CA ARG A 38 11.27 18.27 -16.55
C ARG A 38 12.36 17.21 -16.75
N ASN A 39 13.43 17.55 -17.44
CA ASN A 39 14.57 16.66 -17.70
C ASN A 39 15.55 16.52 -16.52
N GLU A 40 15.34 17.29 -15.45
CA GLU A 40 16.09 17.17 -14.18
C GLU A 40 15.21 16.62 -13.05
N THR A 41 13.95 16.31 -13.33
CA THR A 41 12.95 15.87 -12.36
C THR A 41 12.47 14.46 -12.69
N VAL A 42 12.50 13.57 -11.70
CA VAL A 42 11.72 12.32 -11.73
C VAL A 42 10.35 12.62 -11.16
N TRP A 43 9.28 12.28 -11.87
CA TRP A 43 7.90 12.37 -11.37
C TRP A 43 7.36 11.00 -10.99
N GLY A 44 6.98 10.86 -9.73
CA GLY A 44 6.32 9.69 -9.15
C GLY A 44 4.82 9.88 -8.89
N ALA A 45 4.05 8.80 -8.90
CA ALA A 45 2.65 8.76 -8.47
C ALA A 45 2.25 7.35 -8.01
N GLY A 46 1.03 7.19 -7.48
CA GLY A 46 0.48 5.88 -7.07
C GLY A 46 0.20 5.73 -5.57
N PHE A 47 0.50 6.73 -4.76
CA PHE A 47 0.26 6.73 -3.32
C PHE A 47 -0.43 8.00 -2.86
N GLY A 48 -1.53 7.85 -2.12
CA GLY A 48 -2.17 8.95 -1.42
C GLY A 48 -1.34 9.38 -0.21
N MET A 49 -1.01 10.66 -0.11
CA MET A 49 -0.09 11.16 0.92
C MET A 49 -0.59 12.41 1.63
N ASN A 50 -0.05 12.66 2.82
CA ASN A 50 -0.12 13.98 3.45
C ASN A 50 1.15 14.76 3.10
N THR A 51 1.09 15.51 2.01
CA THR A 51 2.23 16.17 1.36
C THR A 51 3.05 17.11 2.27
N GLY A 52 2.45 17.63 3.35
CA GLY A 52 3.08 18.54 4.32
C GLY A 52 3.51 17.88 5.63
N SER A 53 3.54 16.55 5.71
CA SER A 53 3.92 15.83 6.93
C SER A 53 5.23 15.08 6.74
N TYR A 54 6.26 15.46 7.49
CA TYR A 54 7.59 14.86 7.45
C TYR A 54 8.00 14.18 8.77
N GLN A 55 7.05 13.50 9.42
CA GLN A 55 7.27 12.76 10.67
C GLN A 55 7.96 11.41 10.40
N PRO A 56 9.24 11.17 10.75
CA PRO A 56 9.95 9.93 10.41
C PRO A 56 9.44 8.70 11.17
N TRP A 57 8.83 8.89 12.34
CA TRP A 57 8.32 7.79 13.18
C TRP A 57 6.90 7.36 12.80
N ASN A 58 6.10 8.18 12.10
CA ASN A 58 4.70 7.86 11.76
C ASN A 58 4.62 7.01 10.49
N MET A 59 5.10 5.77 10.57
CA MET A 59 5.28 4.90 9.41
C MET A 59 3.93 4.48 8.82
N GLY A 60 3.76 4.65 7.51
CA GLY A 60 2.62 4.08 6.77
C GLY A 60 1.28 4.80 6.94
N SER A 61 1.18 5.79 7.83
CA SER A 61 0.02 6.68 7.94
C SER A 61 0.49 8.13 7.92
N ASN A 62 -0.04 8.94 7.01
CA ASN A 62 0.04 10.39 7.09
C ASN A 62 1.45 11.02 6.86
N GLN A 63 2.37 10.35 6.17
CA GLN A 63 3.65 10.92 5.71
C GLN A 63 3.54 11.47 4.28
N GLY A 64 4.25 12.56 4.01
CA GLY A 64 4.54 13.06 2.67
C GLY A 64 5.66 12.24 2.05
N TRP A 65 5.61 11.99 0.74
CA TRP A 65 6.55 11.05 0.12
C TRP A 65 8.01 11.48 0.22
N THR A 66 8.29 12.79 0.25
CA THR A 66 9.65 13.32 0.46
C THR A 66 10.27 12.90 1.80
N THR A 67 9.48 12.47 2.79
CA THR A 67 10.00 11.88 4.05
C THR A 67 10.93 10.70 3.78
N TYR A 68 10.60 9.87 2.79
CA TYR A 68 11.35 8.69 2.39
C TYR A 68 12.67 9.01 1.67
N LEU A 69 12.85 10.26 1.23
CA LEU A 69 14.10 10.70 0.60
C LEU A 69 14.98 11.54 1.55
N MET A 70 14.39 12.09 2.62
CA MET A 70 15.09 12.96 3.57
C MET A 70 15.64 12.20 4.78
N TYR A 71 14.92 11.19 5.27
CA TYR A 71 15.40 10.30 6.33
C TYR A 71 15.73 8.95 5.70
N GLU A 72 16.76 8.29 6.22
CA GLU A 72 17.35 7.12 5.60
C GLU A 72 17.32 5.93 6.57
N PRO A 73 17.27 4.68 6.07
CA PRO A 73 17.25 3.50 6.90
C PRO A 73 18.66 2.95 7.12
N LEU A 74 18.80 2.01 8.05
CA LEU A 74 20.05 1.26 8.17
C LEU A 74 20.25 0.34 6.95
N PHE A 75 19.23 -0.44 6.63
CA PHE A 75 19.28 -1.45 5.60
C PHE A 75 17.92 -1.55 4.88
N GLY A 76 17.89 -2.33 3.80
CA GLY A 76 16.67 -2.93 3.25
C GLY A 76 16.97 -4.31 2.70
N THR A 77 15.99 -4.92 2.04
CA THR A 77 16.14 -6.24 1.42
C THR A 77 15.62 -6.20 0.00
N ASN A 78 16.43 -6.64 -0.95
CA ASN A 78 15.96 -6.92 -2.30
C ASN A 78 15.33 -8.31 -2.32
N VAL A 79 14.00 -8.41 -2.32
CA VAL A 79 13.34 -9.73 -2.26
C VAL A 79 13.49 -10.55 -3.54
N ALA A 80 13.81 -9.89 -4.67
CA ALA A 80 14.03 -10.60 -5.91
C ALA A 80 15.31 -11.45 -5.85
N THR A 81 16.32 -11.02 -5.07
CA THR A 81 17.62 -11.71 -4.96
C THR A 81 17.90 -12.26 -3.56
N GLY A 82 17.18 -11.80 -2.53
CA GLY A 82 17.46 -12.07 -1.11
C GLY A 82 18.62 -11.24 -0.54
N GLU A 83 19.20 -10.31 -1.30
CA GLU A 83 20.34 -9.52 -0.87
C GLU A 83 19.94 -8.39 0.08
N ILE A 84 20.78 -8.13 1.08
CA ILE A 84 20.63 -6.98 1.97
C ILE A 84 21.20 -5.73 1.29
N ILE A 85 20.39 -4.68 1.25
CA ILE A 85 20.77 -3.35 0.76
C ILE A 85 21.33 -2.59 1.97
N GLY A 86 22.65 -2.46 2.06
CA GLY A 86 23.30 -1.62 3.07
C GLY A 86 23.18 -0.13 2.74
N TRP A 87 22.51 0.64 3.60
CA TRP A 87 22.34 2.09 3.43
C TRP A 87 23.11 2.87 4.50
N LEU A 88 22.52 3.29 5.62
CA LEU A 88 23.32 3.85 6.74
C LEU A 88 24.15 2.77 7.46
N GLY A 89 23.64 1.54 7.46
CA GLY A 89 24.34 0.36 7.94
C GLY A 89 25.26 -0.22 6.87
N ASP A 90 26.48 -0.55 7.29
CA ASP A 90 27.50 -1.22 6.45
C ASP A 90 27.33 -2.75 6.56
N THR A 91 27.36 -3.29 7.78
CA THR A 91 27.25 -4.73 8.02
C THR A 91 26.23 -5.06 9.10
N ILE A 92 25.51 -6.16 8.92
CA ILE A 92 24.67 -6.80 9.93
C ILE A 92 25.03 -8.28 10.00
N ALA A 93 25.28 -8.80 11.20
CA ALA A 93 25.67 -10.20 11.38
C ALA A 93 25.27 -10.76 12.74
N TRP A 94 24.86 -12.02 12.75
CA TRP A 94 24.66 -12.79 13.97
C TRP A 94 25.97 -13.02 14.73
N GLN A 95 25.91 -12.91 16.06
CA GLN A 95 26.94 -13.33 17.01
C GLN A 95 26.33 -14.38 17.93
N GLY A 96 26.39 -15.65 17.53
CA GLY A 96 25.62 -16.71 18.19
C GLY A 96 24.15 -16.66 17.76
N THR A 97 23.24 -17.06 18.65
CA THR A 97 21.79 -17.09 18.41
C THR A 97 21.04 -16.00 19.16
N ASP A 98 21.68 -15.27 20.06
CA ASP A 98 21.05 -14.30 20.97
C ASP A 98 21.44 -12.85 20.67
N THR A 99 22.38 -12.62 19.75
CA THR A 99 22.95 -11.29 19.51
C THR A 99 23.10 -11.01 18.02
N ILE A 100 22.71 -9.82 17.57
CA ILE A 100 22.99 -9.30 16.23
C ILE A 100 23.88 -8.06 16.36
N GLN A 101 25.01 -8.03 15.66
CA GLN A 101 25.88 -6.86 15.56
C GLN A 101 25.58 -6.08 14.29
N ILE A 102 25.41 -4.78 14.43
CA ILE A 102 25.29 -3.81 13.32
C ILE A 102 26.48 -2.85 13.37
N THR A 103 27.08 -2.61 12.21
CA THR A 103 28.13 -1.59 12.02
C THR A 103 27.60 -0.53 11.06
N LEU A 104 27.70 0.74 11.45
CA LEU A 104 27.37 1.89 10.62
C LEU A 104 28.52 2.21 9.66
N ARG A 105 28.19 2.78 8.49
CA ARG A 105 29.19 3.32 7.57
C ARG A 105 30.01 4.45 8.21
N SER A 106 31.18 4.72 7.63
CA SER A 106 32.02 5.87 8.02
C SER A 106 31.50 7.19 7.44
N ASP A 107 31.89 8.31 8.06
CA ASP A 107 31.63 9.68 7.57
C ASP A 107 30.16 10.07 7.37
N LEU A 108 29.24 9.30 7.97
CA LEU A 108 27.82 9.66 8.05
C LEU A 108 27.64 10.99 8.78
N HIS A 109 26.88 11.90 8.19
CA HIS A 109 26.59 13.19 8.81
C HIS A 109 25.20 13.71 8.48
N TRP A 110 24.64 14.44 9.44
CA TRP A 110 23.42 15.20 9.26
C TRP A 110 23.67 16.47 8.45
N THR A 111 22.68 16.81 7.61
CA THR A 111 22.61 18.08 6.90
C THR A 111 21.56 18.99 7.55
N SER A 112 21.92 20.23 7.86
CA SER A 112 20.97 21.25 8.35
C SER A 112 20.72 22.31 7.28
N ILE A 113 19.46 22.73 7.16
CA ILE A 113 19.08 23.94 6.41
C ILE A 113 18.93 25.09 7.40
N GLY A 114 19.96 25.94 7.48
CA GLY A 114 19.86 27.24 8.16
C GLY A 114 18.98 28.24 7.41
N SER A 115 18.82 29.46 7.92
CA SER A 115 18.02 30.51 7.28
C SER A 115 18.48 30.86 5.85
N SER A 116 19.68 30.47 5.42
CA SER A 116 20.16 30.67 4.04
C SER A 116 21.31 29.74 3.59
N LEU A 117 21.75 28.76 4.39
CA LEU A 117 22.89 27.89 4.06
C LEU A 117 22.61 26.44 4.45
N VAL A 118 22.97 25.52 3.55
CA VAL A 118 23.04 24.09 3.84
C VAL A 118 24.43 23.82 4.42
N SER A 119 24.52 23.33 5.65
CA SER A 119 25.79 23.05 6.33
C SER A 119 25.80 21.66 6.93
N ASN A 120 26.93 20.95 6.81
CA ASN A 120 27.17 19.71 7.54
C ASN A 120 27.28 20.02 9.02
N THR A 121 26.58 19.27 9.84
CA THR A 121 26.51 19.53 11.28
C THR A 121 27.29 18.47 12.06
N THR A 122 26.65 17.33 12.27
CA THR A 122 27.03 16.35 13.29
C THR A 122 27.10 14.98 12.68
N ALA A 123 28.05 14.15 13.14
CA ALA A 123 28.11 12.76 12.74
C ALA A 123 26.81 12.02 13.12
N ILE A 124 26.35 11.12 12.26
CA ILE A 124 25.30 10.16 12.62
C ILE A 124 25.97 9.05 13.43
N THR A 125 25.41 8.71 14.58
CA THR A 125 25.99 7.69 15.48
C THR A 125 24.96 6.67 15.92
N THR A 126 25.42 5.62 16.60
CA THR A 126 24.54 4.65 17.27
C THR A 126 23.56 5.31 18.25
N ASP A 127 23.86 6.50 18.80
CA ASP A 127 22.92 7.20 19.68
C ASP A 127 21.67 7.67 18.93
N ASP A 128 21.81 8.08 17.67
CA ASP A 128 20.67 8.46 16.81
C ASP A 128 19.84 7.23 16.45
N VAL A 129 20.51 6.10 16.19
CA VAL A 129 19.85 4.82 15.89
C VAL A 129 19.03 4.35 17.09
N ILE A 130 19.65 4.23 18.28
CA ILE A 130 18.97 3.77 19.50
C ILE A 130 17.78 4.69 19.80
N TYR A 131 17.97 6.01 19.76
CA TYR A 131 16.90 6.96 20.02
C TYR A 131 15.75 6.85 19.01
N SER A 132 16.04 6.61 17.73
CA SER A 132 15.01 6.42 16.72
C SER A 132 14.14 5.19 17.05
N PHE A 133 14.77 4.06 17.41
CA PHE A 133 14.06 2.85 17.83
C PHE A 133 13.31 3.04 19.16
N GLU A 134 13.83 3.81 20.12
CA GLU A 134 13.12 4.15 21.36
C GLU A 134 11.82 4.92 21.08
N ILE A 135 11.84 5.88 20.17
CA ILE A 135 10.65 6.63 19.77
C ILE A 135 9.67 5.74 19.02
N LEU A 136 10.15 4.88 18.10
CA LEU A 136 9.31 3.89 17.44
C LEU A 136 8.65 2.92 18.45
N GLN A 137 9.37 2.53 19.51
CA GLN A 137 8.80 1.73 20.60
C GLN A 137 7.71 2.50 21.36
N GLN A 138 7.99 3.76 21.73
CA GLN A 138 7.05 4.63 22.46
C GLN A 138 5.77 4.91 21.67
N THR A 139 5.88 4.97 20.34
CA THR A 139 4.77 5.26 19.42
C THR A 139 4.09 3.99 18.87
N GLY A 140 4.51 2.79 19.31
CA GLY A 140 3.90 1.51 18.93
C GLY A 140 4.24 1.04 17.51
N GLN A 141 5.30 1.60 16.90
CA GLN A 141 5.68 1.38 15.50
C GLN A 141 6.66 0.23 15.29
N LEU A 142 7.30 -0.28 16.36
CA LEU A 142 8.22 -1.42 16.27
C LEU A 142 7.53 -2.78 16.14
N GLY A 143 6.20 -2.83 16.29
CA GLY A 143 5.42 -4.06 16.18
C GLY A 143 6.01 -5.22 16.99
N SER A 144 6.21 -6.35 16.32
CA SER A 144 6.63 -7.62 16.92
C SER A 144 8.10 -7.65 17.38
N LEU A 145 8.93 -6.66 17.01
CA LEU A 145 10.32 -6.58 17.44
C LEU A 145 10.41 -6.43 18.97
N VAL A 146 9.53 -5.63 19.58
CA VAL A 146 9.53 -5.34 21.03
C VAL A 146 9.30 -6.60 21.85
N GLN A 147 8.45 -7.52 21.38
CA GLN A 147 8.20 -8.79 22.06
C GLN A 147 9.45 -9.68 22.10
N ARG A 148 10.35 -9.54 21.13
CA ARG A 148 11.56 -10.37 20.95
C ARG A 148 12.79 -9.84 21.64
N VAL A 149 12.93 -8.52 21.72
CA VAL A 149 14.12 -7.87 22.31
C VAL A 149 13.81 -7.21 23.65
N GLY A 150 12.54 -6.97 23.98
CA GLY A 150 12.12 -6.23 25.17
C GLY A 150 12.27 -4.71 25.00
N ASN A 151 12.82 -4.05 26.01
CA ASN A 151 13.02 -2.60 25.97
C ASN A 151 14.25 -2.25 25.12
N VAL A 152 14.07 -1.38 24.11
CA VAL A 152 15.16 -0.95 23.21
C VAL A 152 16.33 -0.36 23.99
N SER A 153 16.06 0.45 25.03
CA SER A 153 17.11 1.11 25.83
C SER A 153 18.05 0.15 26.56
N THR A 154 17.64 -1.12 26.73
CA THR A 154 18.47 -2.17 27.34
C THR A 154 18.94 -3.20 26.33
N ALA A 155 18.13 -3.48 25.30
CA ALA A 155 18.44 -4.49 24.30
C ALA A 155 19.43 -4.00 23.25
N PHE A 156 19.44 -2.70 22.95
CA PHE A 156 20.34 -2.10 21.97
C PHE A 156 21.56 -1.55 22.71
N GLU A 157 22.61 -2.36 22.79
CA GLU A 157 23.88 -2.01 23.40
C GLU A 157 24.73 -1.18 22.44
N LYS A 158 25.06 0.04 22.86
CA LYS A 158 26.10 0.84 22.21
C LYS A 158 27.48 0.27 22.56
N VAL A 159 28.17 -0.31 21.58
CA VAL A 159 29.57 -0.76 21.70
C VAL A 159 30.54 0.37 21.37
N SER A 160 30.24 1.17 20.34
CA SER A 160 30.96 2.39 19.97
C SER A 160 30.04 3.35 19.23
N ASN A 161 30.54 4.49 18.73
CA ASN A 161 29.71 5.42 17.93
C ASN A 161 29.23 4.82 16.60
N THR A 162 29.84 3.74 16.12
CA THR A 162 29.50 3.09 14.84
C THR A 162 29.14 1.61 14.99
N VAL A 163 29.18 1.04 16.20
CA VAL A 163 28.89 -0.39 16.43
C VAL A 163 27.85 -0.53 17.52
N LEU A 164 26.78 -1.25 17.20
CA LEU A 164 25.62 -1.52 18.04
C LEU A 164 25.43 -3.04 18.10
N LYS A 165 25.04 -3.57 19.27
CA LYS A 165 24.58 -4.95 19.43
C LYS A 165 23.13 -4.97 19.87
N VAL A 166 22.32 -5.81 19.22
CA VAL A 166 20.93 -6.06 19.58
C VAL A 166 20.86 -7.41 20.27
N HIS A 167 20.46 -7.40 21.54
CA HIS A 167 20.27 -8.60 22.36
C HIS A 167 18.85 -9.11 22.24
N ILE A 168 18.70 -10.41 22.06
CA ILE A 168 17.44 -11.11 21.86
C ILE A 168 17.09 -11.89 23.12
N LEU A 169 15.81 -11.90 23.49
CA LEU A 169 15.35 -12.65 24.65
C LEU A 169 15.52 -14.16 24.41
N PRO A 170 15.85 -14.95 25.46
CA PRO A 170 16.13 -16.39 25.31
C PRO A 170 15.02 -17.20 24.61
N LEU A 171 13.76 -16.79 24.73
CA LEU A 171 12.63 -17.44 24.07
C LEU A 171 12.68 -17.34 22.53
N TYR A 172 13.40 -16.36 22.00
CA TYR A 172 13.47 -16.01 20.59
C TYR A 172 14.89 -16.14 20.02
N GLU A 173 15.73 -16.98 20.64
CA GLU A 173 17.07 -17.25 20.10
C GLU A 173 17.00 -17.76 18.65
N GLY A 174 17.76 -17.12 17.76
CA GLY A 174 17.75 -17.42 16.34
C GLY A 174 16.53 -16.88 15.59
N SER A 175 15.76 -15.98 16.20
CA SER A 175 14.58 -15.35 15.60
C SER A 175 14.89 -14.71 14.25
N SER A 176 14.23 -15.22 13.21
CA SER A 176 14.34 -14.66 11.87
C SER A 176 13.65 -13.30 11.77
N GLU A 177 12.62 -13.07 12.60
CA GLU A 177 11.94 -11.78 12.66
C GLU A 177 12.84 -10.65 13.17
N VAL A 178 13.66 -10.86 14.20
CA VAL A 178 14.54 -9.78 14.69
C VAL A 178 15.47 -9.34 13.58
N TYR A 179 16.11 -10.28 12.88
CA TYR A 179 17.00 -9.95 11.77
C TYR A 179 16.25 -9.18 10.67
N ARG A 180 15.06 -9.66 10.32
CA ARG A 180 14.22 -9.05 9.27
C ARG A 180 13.77 -7.64 9.61
N GLN A 181 13.34 -7.40 10.86
CA GLN A 181 12.98 -6.07 11.38
C GLN A 181 14.19 -5.12 11.41
N LEU A 182 15.39 -5.62 11.71
CA LEU A 182 16.61 -4.80 11.65
C LEU A 182 17.06 -4.51 10.21
N THR A 183 16.69 -5.37 9.26
CA THR A 183 16.84 -5.12 7.82
C THR A 183 15.63 -4.47 7.17
N TYR A 184 14.73 -3.94 7.99
CA TYR A 184 13.58 -3.17 7.57
C TYR A 184 13.98 -1.72 7.35
N GLY A 185 13.25 -1.02 6.49
CA GLY A 185 13.57 0.37 6.16
C GLY A 185 13.20 1.41 7.23
N PHE A 186 13.25 1.06 8.52
CA PHE A 186 13.01 2.00 9.63
C PHE A 186 13.87 3.26 9.48
N LEU A 187 13.24 4.43 9.50
CA LEU A 187 13.91 5.71 9.28
C LEU A 187 14.70 6.13 10.52
N ILE A 188 15.97 6.48 10.33
CA ILE A 188 16.84 7.03 11.39
C ILE A 188 16.75 8.56 11.35
N PHE A 189 16.66 9.19 12.53
CA PHE A 189 16.50 10.63 12.67
C PHE A 189 17.34 11.23 13.80
N PRO A 190 17.67 12.55 13.73
CA PRO A 190 18.66 13.16 14.60
C PRO A 190 18.16 13.28 16.04
N LYS A 191 18.81 12.58 16.98
CA LYS A 191 18.42 12.53 18.39
C LYS A 191 18.27 13.92 19.00
N ALA A 192 19.29 14.77 18.83
CA ALA A 192 19.30 16.10 19.46
C ALA A 192 18.12 16.98 19.01
N VAL A 193 17.70 16.86 17.75
CA VAL A 193 16.58 17.64 17.19
C VAL A 193 15.26 17.09 17.70
N TRP A 194 15.07 15.78 17.63
CA TRP A 194 13.81 15.16 18.02
C TRP A 194 13.60 15.16 19.54
N GLN A 195 14.65 15.19 20.35
CA GLN A 195 14.56 15.45 21.78
C GLN A 195 14.06 16.87 22.10
N ASP A 196 14.54 17.88 21.36
CA ASP A 196 14.09 19.27 21.51
C ASP A 196 12.64 19.46 21.05
N ILE A 197 12.27 18.84 19.91
CA ILE A 197 10.89 18.78 19.42
C ILE A 197 9.98 18.12 20.46
N ASN A 198 10.35 16.95 20.97
CA ASN A 198 9.53 16.20 21.92
C ASN A 198 9.34 16.97 23.24
N THR A 199 10.41 17.61 23.73
CA THR A 199 10.36 18.48 24.92
C THR A 199 9.44 19.68 24.70
N THR A 200 9.48 20.28 23.50
CA THR A 200 8.67 21.46 23.18
C THR A 200 7.19 21.11 22.99
N ASN A 201 6.89 19.93 22.44
CA ASN A 201 5.52 19.46 22.16
C ASN A 201 4.91 18.63 23.31
N ALA A 202 5.39 18.83 24.55
CA ALA A 202 4.88 18.16 25.77
C ALA A 202 4.77 16.62 25.69
N GLY A 203 5.54 15.96 24.82
CA GLY A 203 5.49 14.51 24.63
C GLY A 203 4.42 13.99 23.65
N ASP A 204 3.59 14.86 23.06
CA ASP A 204 2.60 14.46 22.07
C ASP A 204 3.04 14.83 20.65
N LEU A 205 3.65 13.86 19.96
CA LEU A 205 4.10 14.02 18.58
C LEU A 205 2.96 13.88 17.56
N SER A 206 1.77 13.39 17.97
CA SER A 206 0.71 12.99 17.03
C SER A 206 0.20 14.11 16.13
N THR A 207 0.25 15.36 16.61
CA THR A 207 -0.21 16.55 15.88
C THR A 207 0.91 17.32 15.18
N TYR A 208 2.18 17.00 15.45
CA TYR A 208 3.32 17.76 14.95
C TYR A 208 3.79 17.23 13.58
N THR A 209 3.42 17.90 12.48
CA THR A 209 3.69 17.41 11.12
C THR A 209 5.15 17.50 10.68
N ASN A 210 6.01 18.26 11.39
CA ASN A 210 7.38 18.55 10.95
C ASN A 210 7.44 19.18 9.54
N ASP A 211 6.44 19.98 9.14
CA ASP A 211 6.44 20.66 7.84
C ASP A 211 7.59 21.68 7.70
N TRP A 212 8.64 21.35 6.96
CA TRP A 212 9.79 22.25 6.77
C TRP A 212 9.46 23.54 6.00
N LEU A 213 8.33 23.57 5.28
CA LEU A 213 7.88 24.76 4.57
C LEU A 213 7.05 25.68 5.48
N ASP A 214 6.48 25.17 6.57
CA ASP A 214 5.93 26.01 7.64
C ASP A 214 7.07 26.55 8.51
N THR A 215 7.60 27.70 8.10
CA THR A 215 8.74 28.30 8.81
C THR A 215 8.41 28.89 10.16
N VAL A 216 7.12 29.01 10.50
CA VAL A 216 6.64 29.49 11.79
C VAL A 216 6.58 28.33 12.77
N ALA A 217 6.04 27.19 12.36
CA ALA A 217 5.93 25.98 13.18
C ALA A 217 7.26 25.21 13.29
N VAL A 218 8.09 25.22 12.23
CA VAL A 218 9.36 24.47 12.17
C VAL A 218 10.55 25.42 12.02
N PRO A 219 11.17 25.87 13.13
CA PRO A 219 12.35 26.72 13.08
C PRO A 219 13.55 26.02 12.40
N ALA A 220 14.47 26.81 11.84
CA ALA A 220 15.62 26.31 11.11
C ALA A 220 16.47 25.28 11.90
N LYS A 221 16.57 25.43 13.23
CA LYS A 221 17.28 24.48 14.10
C LYS A 221 16.72 23.05 14.09
N TRP A 222 15.46 22.88 13.68
CA TRP A 222 14.80 21.56 13.58
C TRP A 222 14.85 20.97 12.16
N ARG A 223 15.32 21.74 11.19
CA ARG A 223 15.40 21.31 9.79
C ARG A 223 16.71 20.58 9.53
N VAL A 224 16.77 19.35 10.03
CA VAL A 224 17.93 18.46 9.95
C VAL A 224 17.52 17.09 9.45
N ALA A 225 18.20 16.59 8.41
CA ALA A 225 17.97 15.28 7.81
C ALA A 225 19.27 14.76 7.16
N SER A 226 19.34 13.48 6.80
CA SER A 226 20.58 12.86 6.27
C SER A 226 20.52 12.61 4.76
N GLY A 227 19.30 12.49 4.21
CA GLY A 227 19.04 11.94 2.90
C GLY A 227 19.51 12.74 1.70
N MET A 228 19.45 12.07 0.55
CA MET A 228 19.91 12.59 -0.74
C MET A 228 18.99 13.66 -1.35
N TYR A 229 17.76 13.82 -0.84
CA TYR A 229 16.90 14.98 -1.14
C TYR A 229 16.37 15.62 0.13
N LEU A 230 16.15 16.93 0.09
CA LEU A 230 15.52 17.70 1.17
C LEU A 230 14.21 18.33 0.67
N PRO A 231 13.21 18.56 1.54
CA PRO A 231 11.96 19.21 1.17
C PRO A 231 12.17 20.55 0.44
N TYR A 232 11.50 20.73 -0.70
CA TYR A 232 11.60 21.93 -1.53
C TYR A 232 10.25 22.61 -1.77
N TYR A 233 9.20 21.82 -2.03
CA TYR A 233 7.85 22.34 -2.28
C TYR A 233 6.80 21.30 -1.88
N HIS A 234 5.62 21.74 -1.45
CA HIS A 234 4.41 20.94 -1.52
C HIS A 234 3.15 21.80 -1.66
N ASP A 235 2.10 21.19 -2.17
CA ASP A 235 0.72 21.67 -2.14
C ASP A 235 -0.21 20.55 -1.67
N ALA A 236 -1.53 20.67 -1.84
CA ALA A 236 -2.49 19.65 -1.39
C ALA A 236 -2.32 18.26 -2.04
N THR A 237 -1.62 18.15 -3.16
CA THR A 237 -1.54 16.94 -3.99
C THR A 237 -0.11 16.55 -4.39
N THR A 238 0.83 17.50 -4.30
CA THR A 238 2.19 17.35 -4.81
C THR A 238 3.22 17.64 -3.73
N THR A 239 4.32 16.89 -3.70
CA THR A 239 5.55 17.18 -2.96
C THR A 239 6.75 17.15 -3.89
N ILE A 240 7.76 17.97 -3.62
CA ILE A 240 9.01 18.00 -4.37
C ILE A 240 10.17 18.03 -3.38
N GLY A 241 11.10 17.08 -3.53
CA GLY A 241 12.41 17.09 -2.92
C GLY A 241 13.46 17.65 -3.89
N LYS A 242 14.44 18.39 -3.35
CA LYS A 242 15.61 18.88 -4.10
C LYS A 242 16.87 18.20 -3.60
N VAL A 243 17.77 17.84 -4.52
CA VAL A 243 19.01 17.13 -4.19
C VAL A 243 19.80 17.84 -3.08
N ASN A 244 20.25 17.06 -2.10
CA ASN A 244 21.12 17.49 -1.03
C ASN A 244 22.57 17.52 -1.54
N ALA A 245 23.08 18.72 -1.86
CA ALA A 245 24.45 18.88 -2.37
C ALA A 245 25.54 18.45 -1.37
N ASN A 246 25.20 18.33 -0.09
CA ASN A 246 26.10 17.88 0.96
C ASN A 246 25.78 16.46 1.46
N TRP A 247 25.09 15.65 0.66
CA TRP A 247 24.78 14.28 1.04
C TRP A 247 26.04 13.47 1.33
N TRP A 248 26.04 12.73 2.43
CA TRP A 248 27.21 11.97 2.91
C TRP A 248 27.68 10.91 1.92
N GLY A 249 26.77 10.32 1.14
CA GLY A 249 27.09 9.31 0.13
C GLY A 249 28.03 9.78 -0.99
N VAL A 250 28.29 11.09 -1.12
CA VAL A 250 29.33 11.58 -2.05
C VAL A 250 30.73 11.10 -1.66
N ASN A 251 31.00 10.94 -0.36
CA ASN A 251 32.30 10.54 0.15
C ASN A 251 32.38 9.04 0.50
N ASP A 252 31.25 8.32 0.41
CA ASP A 252 31.18 6.88 0.67
C ASP A 252 31.71 6.08 -0.53
N THR A 253 32.29 4.91 -0.27
CA THR A 253 32.93 4.07 -1.30
C THR A 253 31.97 3.36 -2.23
N ASP A 254 30.75 3.07 -1.78
CA ASP A 254 29.75 2.35 -2.57
C ASP A 254 28.91 3.31 -3.41
N PHE A 255 28.71 4.53 -2.92
CA PHE A 255 27.94 5.57 -3.60
C PHE A 255 28.82 6.50 -4.46
N GLY A 256 29.77 7.21 -3.84
CA GLY A 256 30.79 8.03 -4.51
C GLY A 256 30.29 9.18 -5.39
N ARG A 257 29.01 9.57 -5.31
CA ARG A 257 28.40 10.65 -6.11
C ARG A 257 27.04 11.09 -5.55
N LEU A 258 26.54 12.22 -6.04
CA LEU A 258 25.13 12.61 -5.90
C LEU A 258 24.20 11.76 -6.79
N PRO A 259 22.89 11.66 -6.46
CA PRO A 259 21.90 11.11 -7.39
C PRO A 259 21.83 11.97 -8.66
N LYS A 260 21.41 11.35 -9.78
CA LYS A 260 21.35 12.05 -11.08
C LYS A 260 20.16 13.02 -11.22
N PRO A 261 18.95 12.73 -10.71
CA PRO A 261 17.88 13.72 -10.69
C PRO A 261 18.18 14.85 -9.71
N ASN A 262 18.04 16.10 -10.14
CA ASN A 262 18.17 17.25 -9.23
C ASN A 262 16.90 17.43 -8.39
N TYR A 263 15.76 16.96 -8.90
CA TYR A 263 14.48 17.02 -8.24
C TYR A 263 13.79 15.66 -8.29
N PHE A 264 13.06 15.36 -7.23
CA PHE A 264 12.10 14.28 -7.22
C PHE A 264 10.74 14.87 -6.86
N GLY A 265 9.81 14.81 -7.79
CA GLY A 265 8.43 15.22 -7.59
C GLY A 265 7.53 14.00 -7.41
N TYR A 266 6.55 14.09 -6.52
CA TYR A 266 5.52 13.07 -6.39
C TYR A 266 4.14 13.73 -6.34
N THR A 267 3.19 13.21 -7.10
CA THR A 267 1.82 13.76 -7.19
C THR A 267 0.74 12.69 -7.00
N SER A 268 -0.38 13.09 -6.42
CA SER A 268 -1.58 12.25 -6.29
C SER A 268 -2.59 12.55 -7.41
N TYR A 269 -3.06 11.51 -8.08
CA TYR A 269 -4.16 11.60 -9.05
C TYR A 269 -5.47 11.13 -8.40
N SER A 270 -6.59 11.73 -8.79
CA SER A 270 -7.91 11.36 -8.24
C SER A 270 -8.52 10.10 -8.89
N SER A 271 -7.91 9.58 -9.96
CA SER A 271 -8.28 8.31 -10.59
C SER A 271 -7.11 7.74 -11.40
N ASN A 272 -7.14 6.43 -11.62
CA ASN A 272 -6.21 5.70 -12.48
C ASN A 272 -6.15 6.27 -13.92
N ASP A 273 -7.28 6.70 -14.48
CA ASP A 273 -7.34 7.27 -15.85
C ASP A 273 -6.52 8.56 -15.98
N LEU A 274 -6.47 9.39 -14.93
CA LEU A 274 -5.67 10.61 -14.94
C LEU A 274 -4.16 10.32 -14.83
N ALA A 275 -3.79 9.26 -14.10
CA ALA A 275 -2.42 8.79 -14.05
C ALA A 275 -1.99 8.24 -15.43
N LEU A 276 -2.86 7.48 -16.11
CA LEU A 276 -2.60 7.01 -17.47
C LEU A 276 -2.34 8.17 -18.44
N LEU A 277 -3.22 9.19 -18.45
CA LEU A 277 -3.05 10.37 -19.29
C LEU A 277 -1.73 11.12 -19.00
N ALA A 278 -1.30 11.17 -17.74
CA ALA A 278 -0.03 11.77 -17.37
C ALA A 278 1.18 10.96 -17.87
N MET A 279 1.10 9.62 -17.80
CA MET A 279 2.12 8.71 -18.34
C MET A 279 2.23 8.85 -19.87
N GLU A 280 1.12 8.80 -20.59
CA GLU A 280 1.06 8.98 -22.05
C GLU A 280 1.57 10.36 -22.49
N GLY A 281 1.28 11.40 -21.70
CA GLY A 281 1.75 12.76 -21.92
C GLY A 281 3.23 12.99 -21.59
N GLY A 282 3.95 11.98 -21.06
CA GLY A 282 5.34 12.10 -20.63
C GLY A 282 5.54 12.97 -19.38
N ASN A 283 4.49 13.19 -18.59
CA ASN A 283 4.52 13.96 -17.35
C ASN A 283 4.77 13.12 -16.10
N LEU A 284 4.81 11.79 -16.25
CA LEU A 284 5.03 10.82 -15.18
C LEU A 284 6.17 9.86 -15.58
N ASP A 285 7.06 9.56 -14.65
CA ASP A 285 8.22 8.69 -14.87
C ASP A 285 8.12 7.36 -14.12
N TRP A 286 7.53 7.37 -12.93
CA TRP A 286 7.44 6.21 -12.04
C TRP A 286 6.06 6.14 -11.44
N ASP A 287 5.25 5.24 -11.97
CA ASP A 287 3.85 5.10 -11.59
C ASP A 287 3.58 3.80 -10.86
N GLY A 288 2.72 3.92 -9.85
CA GLY A 288 2.24 2.80 -9.06
C GLY A 288 0.72 2.74 -8.98
N ASN A 289 0.03 3.39 -9.92
CA ASN A 289 -1.40 3.17 -10.12
C ASN A 289 -1.62 1.94 -11.01
N TYR A 290 -2.85 1.41 -11.00
CA TYR A 290 -3.30 0.53 -12.07
C TYR A 290 -3.48 1.34 -13.35
N LEU A 291 -2.86 0.90 -14.45
CA LEU A 291 -3.07 1.47 -15.79
C LEU A 291 -3.72 0.43 -16.70
N ALA A 292 -4.92 0.71 -17.18
CA ALA A 292 -5.66 -0.20 -18.06
C ALA A 292 -4.97 -0.36 -19.43
N GLY A 293 -5.02 -1.56 -20.00
CA GLY A 293 -4.62 -1.81 -21.39
C GLY A 293 -3.12 -1.61 -21.69
N LEU A 294 -2.23 -2.02 -20.80
CA LEU A 294 -0.78 -1.81 -20.96
C LEU A 294 -0.21 -2.52 -22.19
N THR A 295 -0.82 -3.60 -22.68
CA THR A 295 -0.42 -4.22 -23.95
C THR A 295 -0.49 -3.20 -25.09
N GLU A 296 -1.60 -2.48 -25.20
CA GLU A 296 -1.83 -1.44 -26.20
C GLU A 296 -1.01 -0.19 -25.90
N VAL A 297 -0.95 0.25 -24.64
CA VAL A 297 -0.16 1.42 -24.23
C VAL A 297 1.31 1.22 -24.55
N LYS A 298 1.91 0.06 -24.23
CA LYS A 298 3.31 -0.25 -24.54
C LYS A 298 3.56 -0.33 -26.05
N ALA A 299 2.59 -0.79 -26.84
CA ALA A 299 2.69 -0.81 -28.30
C ALA A 299 2.70 0.61 -28.91
N GLN A 300 1.94 1.54 -28.33
CA GLN A 300 1.88 2.94 -28.78
C GLN A 300 3.02 3.80 -28.20
N TYR A 301 3.43 3.52 -26.96
CA TYR A 301 4.43 4.22 -26.19
C TYR A 301 5.51 3.21 -25.73
N PRO A 302 6.46 2.83 -26.61
CA PRO A 302 7.46 1.79 -26.30
C PRO A 302 8.46 2.20 -25.20
N ASN A 303 8.44 3.46 -24.78
CA ASN A 303 9.16 3.96 -23.61
C ASN A 303 8.45 3.65 -22.29
N VAL A 304 7.19 3.22 -22.31
CA VAL A 304 6.48 2.72 -21.13
C VAL A 304 6.88 1.26 -20.93
N VAL A 305 7.52 0.98 -19.79
CA VAL A 305 8.04 -0.34 -19.45
C VAL A 305 7.58 -0.76 -18.06
N THR A 306 7.67 -2.06 -17.81
CA THR A 306 7.21 -2.73 -16.57
C THR A 306 8.29 -3.71 -16.12
N TYR A 307 8.11 -4.33 -14.96
CA TYR A 307 9.11 -5.25 -14.42
C TYR A 307 9.26 -6.56 -15.21
N PHE A 308 8.14 -7.14 -15.65
CA PHE A 308 8.10 -8.17 -16.69
C PHE A 308 7.78 -7.54 -18.04
N ASP A 309 8.41 -8.01 -19.11
CA ASP A 309 8.17 -7.50 -20.46
C ASP A 309 6.81 -7.91 -21.01
N ASP A 310 6.35 -9.11 -20.64
CA ASP A 310 5.08 -9.73 -21.04
C ASP A 310 4.09 -9.83 -19.87
N LEU A 311 2.82 -10.11 -20.18
CA LEU A 311 1.79 -10.38 -19.18
C LEU A 311 2.26 -11.43 -18.15
N PRO A 312 1.98 -11.24 -16.85
CA PRO A 312 1.09 -10.22 -16.28
C PRO A 312 1.74 -8.83 -16.05
N TYR A 313 2.95 -8.58 -16.55
CA TYR A 313 3.75 -7.36 -16.38
C TYR A 313 4.27 -7.09 -14.97
N PHE A 314 3.57 -7.57 -13.94
CA PHE A 314 3.83 -7.27 -12.54
C PHE A 314 4.07 -8.52 -11.68
N PRO A 315 4.97 -8.44 -10.69
CA PRO A 315 5.07 -9.42 -9.62
C PRO A 315 3.82 -9.46 -8.75
N ASP A 316 3.52 -10.62 -8.17
CA ASP A 316 2.48 -10.79 -7.16
C ASP A 316 3.01 -10.37 -5.78
N LYS A 317 2.36 -9.36 -5.19
CA LYS A 317 2.76 -8.65 -3.97
C LYS A 317 2.00 -9.11 -2.73
N SER A 318 0.69 -9.28 -2.86
CA SER A 318 -0.23 -9.39 -1.73
C SER A 318 -1.53 -10.06 -2.14
N PRO A 319 -2.25 -10.75 -1.25
CA PRO A 319 -3.59 -11.22 -1.58
C PRO A 319 -4.58 -10.05 -1.63
N VAL A 320 -5.39 -10.01 -2.67
CA VAL A 320 -6.68 -9.28 -2.72
C VAL A 320 -7.75 -10.22 -2.16
N MET A 321 -8.63 -9.71 -1.32
CA MET A 321 -9.62 -10.54 -0.64
C MET A 321 -10.85 -9.74 -0.23
N LEU A 322 -12.00 -10.43 -0.20
CA LEU A 322 -13.18 -9.91 0.50
C LEU A 322 -13.07 -10.31 1.97
N VAL A 323 -13.10 -9.32 2.85
CA VAL A 323 -13.12 -9.46 4.30
C VAL A 323 -14.58 -9.45 4.77
N PRO A 324 -15.12 -10.57 5.26
CA PRO A 324 -16.44 -10.60 5.87
C PRO A 324 -16.43 -9.92 7.23
N ASN A 325 -17.49 -9.20 7.56
CA ASN A 325 -17.75 -8.78 8.93
C ASN A 325 -18.26 -9.99 9.72
N HIS A 326 -17.37 -10.62 10.51
CA HIS A 326 -17.69 -11.81 11.30
C HIS A 326 -18.67 -11.54 12.45
N ARG A 327 -19.13 -10.29 12.64
CA ARG A 327 -20.24 -9.96 13.56
C ARG A 327 -21.62 -10.19 12.97
N ASN A 328 -21.71 -10.28 11.64
CA ASN A 328 -22.98 -10.44 10.92
C ASN A 328 -23.20 -11.92 10.64
N TYR A 329 -24.30 -12.48 11.14
CA TYR A 329 -24.73 -13.82 10.78
C TYR A 329 -25.58 -13.78 9.49
N PRO A 330 -25.45 -14.74 8.55
CA PRO A 330 -24.48 -15.84 8.48
C PRO A 330 -23.16 -15.50 7.77
N LEU A 331 -22.79 -14.23 7.57
CA LEU A 331 -21.49 -13.82 6.99
C LEU A 331 -20.28 -14.23 7.82
N ASN A 332 -20.45 -14.71 9.04
CA ASN A 332 -19.41 -15.26 9.87
C ASN A 332 -19.16 -16.76 9.66
N GLN A 333 -19.81 -17.38 8.67
CA GLN A 333 -19.81 -18.82 8.48
C GLN A 333 -18.80 -19.27 7.41
N THR A 334 -17.90 -20.18 7.80
CA THR A 334 -16.94 -20.84 6.88
C THR A 334 -17.60 -21.44 5.64
N TRP A 335 -18.77 -22.08 5.79
CA TRP A 335 -19.46 -22.68 4.65
C TRP A 335 -19.92 -21.62 3.64
N LEU A 336 -20.30 -20.42 4.10
CA LEU A 336 -20.72 -19.34 3.21
C LEU A 336 -19.50 -18.78 2.46
N HIS A 337 -18.38 -18.60 3.14
CA HIS A 337 -17.12 -18.16 2.51
C HIS A 337 -16.68 -19.13 1.41
N LYS A 338 -16.71 -20.44 1.69
CA LYS A 338 -16.37 -21.48 0.70
C LYS A 338 -17.34 -21.49 -0.49
N ALA A 339 -18.64 -21.30 -0.26
CA ALA A 339 -19.62 -21.22 -1.34
C ALA A 339 -19.37 -19.99 -2.23
N MET A 340 -19.14 -18.82 -1.63
CA MET A 340 -18.82 -17.58 -2.34
C MET A 340 -17.49 -17.70 -3.10
N ALA A 341 -16.42 -18.17 -2.45
CA ALA A 341 -15.12 -18.38 -3.08
C ALA A 341 -15.21 -19.30 -4.31
N SER A 342 -16.05 -20.33 -4.25
CA SER A 342 -16.21 -21.31 -5.32
C SER A 342 -16.89 -20.77 -6.57
N VAL A 343 -17.54 -19.60 -6.53
CA VAL A 343 -18.12 -18.97 -7.74
C VAL A 343 -17.29 -17.82 -8.28
N LEU A 344 -16.21 -17.44 -7.62
CA LEU A 344 -15.29 -16.43 -8.12
C LEU A 344 -14.54 -17.00 -9.34
N ASN A 345 -14.68 -16.32 -10.48
CA ASN A 345 -13.97 -16.67 -11.71
C ASN A 345 -12.73 -15.79 -11.84
N TYR A 346 -11.57 -16.31 -11.44
CA TYR A 346 -10.30 -15.58 -11.46
C TYR A 346 -9.91 -15.09 -12.86
N SER A 347 -10.20 -15.85 -13.91
CA SER A 347 -9.93 -15.39 -15.28
C SER A 347 -10.79 -14.19 -15.66
N ALA A 348 -12.04 -14.13 -15.19
CA ALA A 348 -12.91 -12.97 -15.39
C ALA A 348 -12.43 -11.77 -14.57
N MET A 349 -12.02 -11.98 -13.31
CA MET A 349 -11.43 -10.92 -12.47
C MET A 349 -10.17 -10.34 -13.12
N SER A 350 -9.23 -11.20 -13.50
CA SER A 350 -8.00 -10.77 -14.16
C SER A 350 -8.31 -10.04 -15.47
N ALA A 351 -9.28 -10.51 -16.28
CA ALA A 351 -9.66 -9.85 -17.52
C ALA A 351 -10.21 -8.42 -17.33
N VAL A 352 -11.00 -8.16 -16.29
CA VAL A 352 -11.47 -6.78 -16.01
C VAL A 352 -10.36 -5.89 -15.44
N SER A 353 -9.30 -6.48 -14.89
CA SER A 353 -8.05 -5.83 -14.49
C SER A 353 -6.94 -6.01 -15.52
N SER A 354 -7.28 -6.01 -16.83
CA SER A 354 -6.34 -6.03 -17.97
C SER A 354 -5.38 -7.24 -18.06
N GLY A 355 -5.65 -8.33 -17.34
CA GLY A 355 -4.88 -9.58 -17.36
C GLY A 355 -3.69 -9.60 -16.40
N TYR A 356 -3.61 -8.64 -15.47
CA TYR A 356 -2.44 -8.44 -14.61
C TYR A 356 -2.42 -9.31 -13.35
N LEU A 357 -3.55 -9.90 -12.99
CA LEU A 357 -3.70 -10.58 -11.71
C LEU A 357 -3.25 -12.03 -11.79
N LYS A 358 -2.65 -12.52 -10.70
CA LYS A 358 -2.35 -13.95 -10.51
C LYS A 358 -3.47 -14.63 -9.73
N ASN A 359 -3.54 -15.96 -9.83
CA ASN A 359 -4.47 -16.75 -9.02
C ASN A 359 -4.13 -16.56 -7.53
N PRO A 360 -5.13 -16.36 -6.65
CA PRO A 360 -4.85 -16.23 -5.23
C PRO A 360 -4.45 -17.57 -4.61
N SER A 361 -3.60 -17.51 -3.59
CA SER A 361 -3.32 -18.65 -2.73
C SER A 361 -4.40 -18.79 -1.66
N PRO A 362 -4.91 -20.01 -1.37
CA PRO A 362 -5.78 -20.24 -0.22
C PRO A 362 -5.10 -19.95 1.11
N MET A 363 -3.76 -19.89 1.13
CA MET A 363 -2.96 -19.56 2.31
C MET A 363 -2.67 -18.05 2.42
N LEU A 364 -3.21 -17.22 1.50
CA LEU A 364 -3.01 -15.77 1.47
C LEU A 364 -1.54 -15.36 1.27
N ILE A 365 -0.75 -16.25 0.65
CA ILE A 365 0.67 -16.06 0.37
C ILE A 365 0.88 -15.76 -1.13
N PRO A 366 1.53 -14.64 -1.49
CA PRO A 366 1.81 -14.29 -2.88
C PRO A 366 2.68 -15.34 -3.59
N ALA A 367 2.53 -15.44 -4.90
CA ALA A 367 3.27 -16.40 -5.73
C ALA A 367 4.76 -16.02 -5.91
N ASP A 368 5.08 -14.73 -5.95
CA ASP A 368 6.44 -14.24 -6.25
C ASP A 368 7.22 -13.74 -5.03
N ASP A 369 6.69 -13.90 -3.80
CA ASP A 369 7.36 -13.51 -2.57
C ASP A 369 8.04 -14.73 -1.93
N ALA A 370 9.35 -14.89 -2.19
CA ALA A 370 10.12 -16.00 -1.67
C ALA A 370 10.18 -16.04 -0.13
N SER A 371 10.21 -14.87 0.51
CA SER A 371 10.20 -14.74 1.98
C SER A 371 8.89 -15.24 2.57
N ALA A 372 7.75 -14.87 1.96
CA ALA A 372 6.43 -15.35 2.37
C ALA A 372 6.27 -16.87 2.14
N ARG A 373 6.88 -17.40 1.08
CA ARG A 373 6.77 -18.82 0.68
C ARG A 373 7.76 -19.75 1.40
N ALA A 374 8.68 -19.23 2.22
CA ALA A 374 9.73 -20.02 2.86
C ALA A 374 9.20 -21.19 3.73
N LEU A 375 8.02 -21.03 4.34
CA LEU A 375 7.35 -22.03 5.17
C LEU A 375 6.06 -22.58 4.55
N LEU A 376 5.81 -22.27 3.26
CA LEU A 376 4.61 -22.73 2.58
C LEU A 376 4.70 -24.22 2.24
N ASN A 377 3.70 -24.97 2.67
CA ASN A 377 3.54 -26.38 2.33
C ASN A 377 2.63 -26.52 1.11
N THR A 378 3.25 -26.83 -0.03
CA THR A 378 2.55 -26.94 -1.32
C THR A 378 1.53 -28.09 -1.36
N THR A 379 1.64 -29.10 -0.50
CA THR A 379 0.64 -30.18 -0.41
C THR A 379 -0.62 -29.67 0.28
N ILE A 380 -0.49 -28.85 1.33
CA ILE A 380 -1.62 -28.20 2.01
C ILE A 380 -2.24 -27.14 1.09
N GLU A 381 -1.42 -26.32 0.43
CA GLU A 381 -1.89 -25.33 -0.55
C GLU A 381 -2.73 -25.99 -1.67
N ALA A 382 -2.24 -27.11 -2.23
CA ALA A 382 -2.97 -27.85 -3.26
C ALA A 382 -4.26 -28.50 -2.73
N LYS A 383 -4.26 -29.00 -1.49
CA LYS A 383 -5.44 -29.60 -0.84
C LYS A 383 -6.58 -28.59 -0.70
N TYR A 384 -6.27 -27.31 -0.47
CA TYR A 384 -7.24 -26.24 -0.28
C TYR A 384 -7.35 -25.29 -1.47
N ALA A 385 -6.85 -25.69 -2.64
CA ALA A 385 -6.91 -24.87 -3.85
C ALA A 385 -8.34 -24.41 -4.15
N ILE A 386 -8.49 -23.11 -4.46
CA ILE A 386 -9.80 -22.53 -4.77
C ILE A 386 -10.10 -22.76 -6.24
N THR A 387 -11.15 -23.52 -6.52
CA THR A 387 -11.56 -23.88 -7.89
C THR A 387 -12.96 -23.36 -8.19
N TYR A 388 -13.13 -22.75 -9.36
CA TYR A 388 -14.44 -22.33 -9.85
C TYR A 388 -15.38 -23.53 -10.04
N ASN A 389 -16.41 -23.64 -9.21
CA ASN A 389 -17.38 -24.73 -9.20
C ASN A 389 -18.73 -24.29 -8.60
N VAL A 390 -19.64 -23.85 -9.47
CA VAL A 390 -20.99 -23.39 -9.09
C VAL A 390 -21.84 -24.50 -8.47
N ALA A 391 -21.76 -25.72 -8.99
CA ALA A 391 -22.54 -26.85 -8.48
C ALA A 391 -22.14 -27.21 -7.05
N TYR A 392 -20.84 -27.19 -6.73
CA TYR A 392 -20.34 -27.37 -5.38
C TYR A 392 -20.84 -26.28 -4.44
N ALA A 393 -20.77 -25.00 -4.86
CA ALA A 393 -21.27 -23.88 -4.07
C ALA A 393 -22.76 -24.00 -3.74
N LEU A 394 -23.60 -24.31 -4.74
CA LEU A 394 -25.04 -24.56 -4.53
C LEU A 394 -25.28 -25.79 -3.66
N GLY A 395 -24.43 -26.82 -3.75
CA GLY A 395 -24.48 -27.98 -2.86
C GLY A 395 -24.25 -27.60 -1.38
N ILE A 396 -23.29 -26.71 -1.12
CA ILE A 396 -23.06 -26.15 0.22
C ILE A 396 -24.31 -25.40 0.69
N LEU A 397 -24.85 -24.48 -0.12
CA LEU A 397 -26.04 -23.71 0.25
C LEU A 397 -27.24 -24.62 0.53
N ASN A 398 -27.49 -25.63 -0.29
CA ASN A 398 -28.56 -26.62 -0.05
C ASN A 398 -28.35 -27.45 1.24
N THR A 399 -27.10 -27.59 1.69
CA THR A 399 -26.78 -28.31 2.93
C THR A 399 -27.19 -27.48 4.14
N TYR A 400 -26.86 -26.19 4.15
CA TYR A 400 -27.03 -25.30 5.31
C TYR A 400 -28.27 -24.40 5.26
N CYS A 401 -28.89 -24.23 4.11
CA CYS A 401 -29.99 -23.28 3.88
C CYS A 401 -31.20 -23.93 3.19
N ASN A 402 -32.35 -23.30 3.34
CA ASN A 402 -33.55 -23.53 2.53
C ASN A 402 -33.71 -22.34 1.58
N PHE A 403 -33.88 -22.60 0.29
CA PHE A 403 -34.20 -21.56 -0.68
C PHE A 403 -35.69 -21.23 -0.63
N ASP A 404 -36.02 -19.95 -0.47
CA ASP A 404 -37.38 -19.46 -0.60
C ASP A 404 -37.59 -18.94 -2.03
N GLU A 405 -38.27 -19.73 -2.86
CA GLU A 405 -38.60 -19.40 -4.25
C GLU A 405 -39.43 -18.10 -4.38
N ALA A 406 -40.20 -17.73 -3.35
CA ALA A 406 -41.05 -16.55 -3.42
C ALA A 406 -40.25 -15.25 -3.25
N SER A 407 -39.28 -15.24 -2.34
CA SER A 407 -38.38 -14.09 -2.12
C SER A 407 -37.10 -14.16 -2.96
N GLY A 408 -36.74 -15.35 -3.47
CA GLY A 408 -35.47 -15.60 -4.15
C GLY A 408 -34.26 -15.56 -3.21
N VAL A 409 -34.45 -15.83 -1.91
CA VAL A 409 -33.41 -15.70 -0.87
C VAL A 409 -33.21 -17.03 -0.14
N TRP A 410 -31.96 -17.30 0.26
CA TRP A 410 -31.64 -18.42 1.14
C TRP A 410 -31.79 -18.06 2.61
N TRP A 411 -32.43 -18.96 3.36
CA TRP A 411 -32.60 -18.89 4.81
C TRP A 411 -31.80 -20.01 5.45
N THR A 412 -30.90 -19.69 6.38
CA THR A 412 -30.16 -20.73 7.10
C THR A 412 -31.12 -21.65 7.88
N LYS A 413 -30.86 -22.95 7.84
CA LYS A 413 -31.68 -23.97 8.51
C LYS A 413 -31.58 -23.81 10.02
N GLN A 414 -32.67 -24.13 10.72
CA GLN A 414 -32.69 -24.12 12.17
C GLN A 414 -31.65 -25.10 12.74
N GLY A 415 -30.87 -24.66 13.73
CA GLY A 415 -29.83 -25.47 14.37
C GLY A 415 -28.50 -25.53 13.60
N VAL A 416 -28.37 -24.81 12.48
CA VAL A 416 -27.05 -24.48 11.92
C VAL A 416 -26.40 -23.50 12.89
N THR A 417 -25.62 -24.04 13.82
CA THR A 417 -24.71 -23.27 14.66
C THR A 417 -23.42 -23.00 13.88
N PRO A 418 -22.65 -21.96 14.24
CA PRO A 418 -21.32 -21.74 13.70
C PRO A 418 -20.52 -23.05 13.62
N SER A 419 -20.00 -23.36 12.42
CA SER A 419 -19.27 -24.61 12.16
C SER A 419 -17.96 -24.73 12.94
N ASP A 420 -17.54 -23.64 13.56
CA ASP A 420 -16.29 -23.49 14.27
C ASP A 420 -16.64 -22.77 15.59
N PRO A 421 -16.18 -23.23 16.77
CA PRO A 421 -16.24 -22.43 17.97
C PRO A 421 -15.22 -21.29 17.82
N ILE A 422 -15.47 -20.37 16.87
CA ILE A 422 -14.85 -19.05 16.80
C ILE A 422 -15.16 -18.42 18.14
N LYS A 423 -14.22 -18.56 19.08
CA LYS A 423 -14.26 -17.80 20.31
C LYS A 423 -14.13 -16.35 19.89
N HIS A 424 -14.92 -15.48 20.49
CA HIS A 424 -14.85 -14.08 20.15
C HIS A 424 -13.54 -13.48 20.60
N TYR A 425 -12.99 -12.58 19.79
CA TYR A 425 -12.18 -11.51 20.36
C TYR A 425 -13.06 -10.79 21.39
N PRO A 426 -12.63 -10.64 22.65
CA PRO A 426 -13.50 -10.14 23.69
C PRO A 426 -13.88 -8.70 23.32
N LEU A 427 -15.17 -8.45 23.05
CA LEU A 427 -15.91 -7.17 23.19
C LEU A 427 -17.00 -6.85 22.14
N GLN A 428 -17.65 -7.80 21.42
CA GLN A 428 -18.89 -7.42 20.71
C GLN A 428 -20.00 -8.47 20.68
N GLU A 429 -21.22 -7.99 20.88
CA GLU A 429 -22.47 -8.71 20.71
C GLU A 429 -22.68 -9.06 19.23
N TRP A 430 -23.10 -10.29 18.96
CA TRP A 430 -23.55 -10.72 17.65
C TRP A 430 -24.69 -9.85 17.15
N ASN A 431 -24.63 -9.45 15.88
CA ASN A 431 -25.84 -9.03 15.20
C ASN A 431 -26.58 -10.27 14.66
N TYR A 432 -27.49 -10.83 15.45
CA TYR A 432 -28.40 -11.91 15.03
C TYR A 432 -29.68 -11.38 14.35
N GLU A 433 -29.70 -10.13 13.86
CA GLU A 433 -30.91 -9.50 13.29
C GLU A 433 -31.54 -10.30 12.14
N SER A 434 -30.77 -11.12 11.41
CA SER A 434 -31.29 -11.95 10.32
C SER A 434 -30.57 -13.29 10.19
N ASN A 435 -31.29 -14.31 9.71
CA ASN A 435 -30.76 -15.60 9.31
C ASN A 435 -30.76 -15.80 7.78
N THR A 436 -30.96 -14.72 7.02
CA THR A 436 -30.90 -14.65 5.55
C THR A 436 -29.47 -14.52 5.07
N THR A 437 -29.14 -15.08 3.90
CA THR A 437 -27.82 -14.93 3.28
C THR A 437 -27.69 -13.68 2.40
N ALA A 438 -28.66 -12.76 2.43
CA ALA A 438 -28.73 -11.56 1.59
C ALA A 438 -29.78 -10.57 2.14
N PRO A 439 -29.75 -9.29 1.77
CA PRO A 439 -28.76 -8.63 0.88
C PRO A 439 -27.46 -8.26 1.59
N TRP A 440 -26.36 -8.11 0.85
CA TRP A 440 -25.06 -7.63 1.35
C TRP A 440 -24.47 -6.51 0.50
N THR A 441 -23.56 -5.73 1.07
CA THR A 441 -22.70 -4.80 0.32
C THR A 441 -21.22 -5.19 0.35
N ILE A 442 -20.51 -4.91 -0.73
CA ILE A 442 -19.04 -4.86 -0.75
C ILE A 442 -18.63 -3.40 -0.65
N LEU A 443 -17.94 -3.02 0.42
CA LEU A 443 -17.40 -1.68 0.65
C LEU A 443 -16.01 -1.55 0.01
N ASP A 444 -15.82 -0.51 -0.80
CA ASP A 444 -14.49 -0.17 -1.34
C ASP A 444 -14.33 1.34 -1.63
N PHE A 445 -13.09 1.74 -1.97
CA PHE A 445 -12.66 3.09 -2.30
C PHE A 445 -12.93 3.44 -3.77
N LEU A 446 -13.75 4.47 -3.99
CA LEU A 446 -14.03 4.98 -5.33
C LEU A 446 -12.77 5.50 -6.03
N GLY A 447 -12.44 4.92 -7.18
CA GLY A 447 -11.39 5.42 -8.08
C GLY A 447 -10.24 4.44 -8.32
N TRP A 448 -10.20 3.33 -7.58
CA TRP A 448 -9.37 2.17 -7.88
C TRP A 448 -10.09 1.30 -8.90
N THR A 449 -10.07 1.77 -10.15
CA THR A 449 -10.97 1.30 -11.22
C THR A 449 -10.89 -0.19 -11.54
N ASP A 450 -9.75 -0.84 -11.28
CA ASP A 450 -9.57 -2.29 -11.38
C ASP A 450 -10.24 -3.05 -10.23
N VAL A 451 -10.14 -2.55 -9.00
CA VAL A 451 -10.76 -3.14 -7.81
C VAL A 451 -12.28 -2.91 -7.84
N ASP A 452 -12.72 -1.69 -8.14
CA ASP A 452 -14.13 -1.33 -8.37
C ASP A 452 -14.79 -2.30 -9.39
N ALA A 453 -14.03 -2.70 -10.43
CA ALA A 453 -14.50 -3.64 -11.45
C ALA A 453 -14.52 -5.10 -10.94
N MET A 454 -13.50 -5.55 -10.21
CA MET A 454 -13.49 -6.88 -9.57
C MET A 454 -14.68 -7.04 -8.64
N ASP A 455 -14.96 -6.03 -7.81
CA ASP A 455 -16.10 -6.01 -6.89
C ASP A 455 -17.44 -6.13 -7.61
N ALA A 456 -17.61 -5.40 -8.71
CA ALA A 456 -18.80 -5.49 -9.53
C ALA A 456 -18.99 -6.90 -10.12
N VAL A 457 -17.92 -7.55 -10.57
CA VAL A 457 -17.99 -8.92 -11.07
C VAL A 457 -18.28 -9.91 -9.93
N ALA A 458 -17.66 -9.75 -8.76
CA ALA A 458 -17.89 -10.61 -7.59
C ALA A 458 -19.35 -10.51 -7.12
N ALA A 459 -19.86 -9.29 -6.94
CA ALA A 459 -21.25 -9.03 -6.57
C ALA A 459 -22.24 -9.61 -7.58
N GLN A 460 -21.95 -9.48 -8.88
CA GLN A 460 -22.76 -10.06 -9.95
C GLN A 460 -22.75 -11.60 -9.91
N LEU A 461 -21.60 -12.23 -9.67
CA LEU A 461 -21.49 -13.69 -9.56
C LEU A 461 -22.26 -14.22 -8.36
N PHE A 462 -22.16 -13.58 -7.19
CA PHE A 462 -22.94 -13.96 -6.00
C PHE A 462 -24.44 -13.83 -6.25
N SER A 463 -24.87 -12.72 -6.84
CA SER A 463 -26.28 -12.45 -7.11
C SER A 463 -26.89 -13.41 -8.13
N SER A 464 -26.18 -13.67 -9.24
CA SER A 464 -26.73 -14.43 -10.36
C SER A 464 -26.54 -15.94 -10.25
N LEU A 465 -25.47 -16.42 -9.60
CA LEU A 465 -25.16 -17.84 -9.51
C LEU A 465 -25.58 -18.45 -8.18
N LEU A 466 -25.59 -17.66 -7.10
CA LEU A 466 -25.90 -18.13 -5.76
C LEU A 466 -27.21 -17.56 -5.20
N HIS A 467 -27.87 -16.63 -5.88
CA HIS A 467 -29.02 -15.90 -5.34
C HIS A 467 -28.69 -15.18 -4.00
N ILE A 468 -27.44 -14.76 -3.85
CA ILE A 468 -26.98 -13.91 -2.75
C ILE A 468 -26.93 -12.49 -3.30
N ASN A 469 -28.02 -11.72 -3.13
CA ASN A 469 -28.09 -10.36 -3.66
C ASN A 469 -27.01 -9.49 -3.02
N THR A 470 -26.01 -9.11 -3.80
CA THR A 470 -24.86 -8.31 -3.37
C THR A 470 -24.73 -7.08 -4.25
N GLN A 471 -24.41 -5.94 -3.64
CA GLN A 471 -24.16 -4.67 -4.34
C GLN A 471 -22.81 -4.11 -3.94
N VAL A 472 -22.24 -3.25 -4.77
CA VAL A 472 -20.99 -2.54 -4.45
C VAL A 472 -21.33 -1.17 -3.88
N GLU A 473 -20.66 -0.79 -2.80
CA GLU A 473 -20.74 0.51 -2.17
C GLU A 473 -19.38 1.21 -2.26
N LEU A 474 -19.24 2.09 -3.26
CA LEU A 474 -18.02 2.86 -3.47
C LEU A 474 -18.10 4.20 -2.75
N ILE A 475 -17.11 4.48 -1.91
CA ILE A 475 -17.02 5.75 -1.17
C ILE A 475 -15.74 6.51 -1.50
N SER A 476 -15.85 7.83 -1.61
CA SER A 476 -14.67 8.69 -1.79
C SER A 476 -13.92 8.87 -0.47
N GLY A 477 -12.61 8.70 -0.52
CA GLY A 477 -11.71 8.96 0.61
C GLY A 477 -11.32 7.71 1.39
N TRP A 478 -10.06 7.29 1.28
CA TRP A 478 -9.52 6.10 1.94
C TRP A 478 -9.71 6.15 3.46
N GLY A 479 -9.49 7.31 4.08
CA GLY A 479 -9.76 7.53 5.51
C GLY A 479 -11.18 7.18 5.95
N THR A 480 -12.17 7.39 5.09
CA THR A 480 -13.57 7.04 5.39
C THR A 480 -13.80 5.54 5.33
N VAL A 481 -13.20 4.85 4.35
CA VAL A 481 -13.20 3.38 4.25
C VAL A 481 -12.58 2.76 5.50
N GLN A 482 -11.39 3.23 5.87
CA GLN A 482 -10.67 2.78 7.07
C GLN A 482 -11.54 2.92 8.33
N VAL A 483 -12.17 4.08 8.53
CA VAL A 483 -13.04 4.32 9.70
C VAL A 483 -14.23 3.36 9.73
N ARG A 484 -14.89 3.13 8.59
CA ARG A 484 -16.00 2.18 8.53
C ARG A 484 -15.57 0.75 8.82
N MET A 485 -14.43 0.34 8.29
CA MET A 485 -13.88 -0.98 8.55
C MET A 485 -13.50 -1.15 10.03
N ASN A 486 -12.83 -0.17 10.62
CA ASN A 486 -12.46 -0.16 12.04
C ASN A 486 -13.68 -0.19 12.98
N ASN A 487 -14.78 0.39 12.54
CA ASN A 487 -16.05 0.42 13.27
C ASN A 487 -17.01 -0.72 12.88
N PHE A 488 -16.60 -1.63 11.99
CA PHE A 488 -17.42 -2.77 11.53
C PHE A 488 -18.75 -2.32 10.89
N GLN A 489 -18.71 -1.23 10.14
CA GLN A 489 -19.84 -0.64 9.42
C GLN A 489 -19.87 -1.07 7.94
N TYR A 490 -19.83 -2.38 7.71
CA TYR A 490 -19.83 -3.02 6.40
C TYR A 490 -20.27 -4.49 6.52
N ASP A 491 -20.60 -5.12 5.38
CA ASP A 491 -20.89 -6.56 5.29
C ASP A 491 -19.67 -7.32 4.78
N LEU A 492 -19.20 -6.95 3.60
CA LEU A 492 -17.94 -7.36 2.99
C LEU A 492 -17.14 -6.09 2.69
N ALA A 493 -15.82 -6.18 2.75
CA ALA A 493 -14.92 -5.12 2.28
C ALA A 493 -13.84 -5.73 1.40
N ASP A 494 -13.58 -5.16 0.22
CA ASP A 494 -12.38 -5.51 -0.54
C ASP A 494 -11.17 -4.90 0.14
N MET A 495 -10.15 -5.73 0.35
CA MET A 495 -8.89 -5.35 0.95
C MET A 495 -7.75 -6.03 0.23
N VAL A 496 -6.70 -5.25 -0.01
CA VAL A 496 -5.38 -5.77 -0.33
C VAL A 496 -4.60 -5.93 0.95
N MET A 497 -4.19 -7.16 1.26
CA MET A 497 -3.58 -7.48 2.53
C MET A 497 -2.06 -7.35 2.52
N SER A 498 -1.47 -6.87 3.62
CA SER A 498 -0.05 -6.52 3.72
C SER A 498 0.39 -5.55 2.62
N GLY A 499 0.47 -4.26 2.93
CA GLY A 499 0.96 -3.25 1.97
C GLY A 499 2.43 -3.42 1.55
N GLN A 500 3.06 -4.52 1.94
CA GLN A 500 4.51 -4.68 2.06
C GLN A 500 4.90 -6.03 1.45
N ILE A 501 5.73 -5.95 0.41
CA ILE A 501 6.54 -7.08 -0.07
C ILE A 501 7.63 -7.35 0.98
N ASN A 502 8.05 -8.62 1.14
CA ASN A 502 9.08 -9.08 2.10
C ASN A 502 8.58 -9.45 3.52
N MET A 503 7.28 -9.64 3.68
CA MET A 503 6.74 -10.19 4.93
C MET A 503 6.81 -11.72 4.86
N ASN A 504 7.44 -12.33 5.86
CA ASN A 504 7.39 -13.78 6.00
C ASN A 504 6.04 -14.23 6.58
N MET A 505 5.88 -15.54 6.77
CA MET A 505 4.62 -16.13 7.25
C MET A 505 4.17 -15.57 8.61
N TYR A 506 5.08 -15.46 9.59
CA TYR A 506 4.77 -14.91 10.91
C TYR A 506 4.13 -13.54 10.77
N GLU A 507 4.84 -12.63 10.10
CA GLU A 507 4.50 -11.23 10.14
C GLU A 507 3.23 -10.92 9.34
N ARG A 508 3.03 -11.65 8.24
CA ARG A 508 1.81 -11.58 7.42
C ARG A 508 0.59 -11.99 8.24
N TYR A 509 0.65 -13.13 8.92
CA TYR A 509 -0.47 -13.62 9.71
C TYR A 509 -0.66 -12.84 11.02
N PHE A 510 0.42 -12.40 11.66
CA PHE A 510 0.37 -11.47 12.79
C PHE A 510 -0.38 -10.20 12.41
N GLN A 511 0.00 -9.57 11.30
CA GLN A 511 -0.63 -8.34 10.83
C GLN A 511 -2.13 -8.52 10.58
N MET A 512 -2.54 -9.67 10.02
CA MET A 512 -3.92 -9.95 9.64
C MET A 512 -4.82 -10.38 10.80
N PHE A 513 -4.30 -11.21 11.68
CA PHE A 513 -5.12 -12.04 12.56
C PHE A 513 -4.72 -11.95 14.03
N SER A 514 -3.57 -11.35 14.36
CA SER A 514 -3.23 -11.10 15.76
C SER A 514 -3.95 -9.85 16.27
N PRO A 515 -4.60 -9.90 17.44
CA PRO A 515 -5.16 -8.71 18.07
C PRO A 515 -4.11 -7.75 18.64
N GLU A 516 -2.86 -8.21 18.80
CA GLU A 516 -1.73 -7.38 19.20
C GLU A 516 -1.23 -6.49 18.05
N SER A 517 -1.63 -6.80 16.82
CA SER A 517 -1.30 -5.98 15.66
C SER A 517 -2.06 -4.65 15.70
N SER A 518 -1.31 -3.55 15.66
CA SER A 518 -1.86 -2.18 15.66
C SER A 518 -2.54 -1.81 14.33
N SER A 519 -2.33 -2.58 13.26
CA SER A 519 -3.16 -2.54 12.05
C SER A 519 -2.93 -3.75 11.15
N ALA A 520 -4.01 -4.36 10.68
CA ALA A 520 -4.09 -4.99 9.39
C ALA A 520 -3.70 -3.96 8.30
N GLY A 521 -2.80 -4.34 7.38
CA GLY A 521 -2.26 -3.46 6.34
C GLY A 521 -3.27 -2.46 5.77
N GLY A 522 -2.83 -1.21 5.59
CA GLY A 522 -3.72 -0.12 5.22
C GLY A 522 -4.42 0.54 6.41
N GLY A 523 -3.97 0.36 7.65
CA GLY A 523 -4.49 1.10 8.81
C GLY A 523 -5.86 0.63 9.33
N VAL A 524 -6.26 -0.59 8.98
CA VAL A 524 -7.48 -1.24 9.50
C VAL A 524 -7.11 -2.06 10.74
N ASN A 525 -7.98 -2.17 11.73
CA ASN A 525 -7.70 -2.94 12.96
C ASN A 525 -7.66 -4.44 12.67
N ALA A 526 -6.69 -5.12 13.28
CA ALA A 526 -6.67 -6.58 13.37
C ALA A 526 -7.39 -7.05 14.66
N PRO A 527 -7.93 -8.28 14.70
CA PRO A 527 -8.00 -9.22 13.59
C PRO A 527 -9.03 -8.80 12.53
N LEU A 528 -8.71 -9.05 11.26
CA LEU A 528 -9.56 -8.72 10.12
C LEU A 528 -10.98 -9.26 10.27
N GLY A 529 -11.96 -8.41 10.00
CA GLY A 529 -13.36 -8.78 10.08
C GLY A 529 -13.81 -9.20 11.49
N GLY A 530 -12.95 -9.10 12.50
CA GLY A 530 -13.21 -9.58 13.86
C GLY A 530 -13.12 -11.10 14.02
N TRP A 531 -12.50 -11.80 13.06
CA TRP A 531 -12.26 -13.24 13.18
C TRP A 531 -11.28 -13.55 14.31
N TYR A 532 -11.52 -14.61 15.06
CA TYR A 532 -10.62 -14.98 16.16
C TYR A 532 -10.55 -16.49 16.32
N ASN A 533 -9.33 -17.01 16.36
CA ASN A 533 -9.03 -18.40 16.66
C ASN A 533 -7.81 -18.42 17.58
N GLN A 534 -8.01 -18.82 18.84
CA GLN A 534 -6.94 -18.80 19.85
C GLN A 534 -5.77 -19.69 19.43
N THR A 535 -6.03 -20.90 18.91
CA THR A 535 -4.96 -21.80 18.44
C THR A 535 -4.16 -21.14 17.35
N PHE A 536 -4.82 -20.53 16.36
CA PHE A 536 -4.11 -19.83 15.29
C PHE A 536 -3.26 -18.65 15.80
N ILE A 537 -3.74 -17.90 16.81
CA ILE A 537 -2.99 -16.80 17.41
C ILE A 537 -1.79 -17.33 18.21
N ASP A 538 -1.99 -18.40 18.98
CA ASP A 538 -0.91 -19.07 19.72
C ASP A 538 0.15 -19.59 18.74
N ASP A 539 -0.27 -20.18 17.62
CA ASP A 539 0.62 -20.68 16.57
C ASP A 539 1.41 -19.55 15.90
N ILE A 540 0.78 -18.38 15.65
CA ILE A 540 1.51 -17.19 15.17
C ILE A 540 2.66 -16.89 16.12
N GLU A 541 2.39 -16.75 17.42
CA GLU A 541 3.42 -16.40 18.40
C GLU A 541 4.48 -17.51 18.56
N GLU A 542 4.08 -18.78 18.48
CA GLU A 542 4.99 -19.92 18.61
C GLU A 542 5.93 -20.04 17.40
N LEU A 543 5.51 -19.63 16.19
CA LEU A 543 6.23 -19.86 14.93
C LEU A 543 7.70 -19.42 14.93
N ASP A 544 8.01 -18.32 15.60
CA ASP A 544 9.36 -17.75 15.67
C ASP A 544 10.04 -17.94 17.04
N THR A 545 9.48 -18.79 17.90
CA THR A 545 10.17 -19.33 19.09
C THR A 545 10.98 -20.59 18.76
N HIS A 546 10.77 -21.15 17.57
CA HIS A 546 11.49 -22.31 17.07
C HIS A 546 12.64 -21.90 16.14
N PRO A 547 13.78 -22.61 16.16
CA PRO A 547 14.86 -22.33 15.22
C PRO A 547 14.40 -22.42 13.76
N ALA A 548 14.85 -21.47 12.94
CA ALA A 548 14.51 -21.38 11.53
C ALA A 548 14.77 -22.72 10.78
N GLY A 549 13.76 -23.21 10.07
CA GLY A 549 13.81 -24.46 9.32
C GLY A 549 13.70 -25.75 10.15
N SER A 550 13.53 -25.65 11.47
CA SER A 550 13.36 -26.83 12.33
C SER A 550 12.04 -27.56 12.08
N ALA A 551 11.98 -28.85 12.43
CA ALA A 551 10.76 -29.65 12.31
C ALA A 551 9.60 -29.09 13.17
N ALA A 552 9.91 -28.43 14.29
CA ALA A 552 8.92 -27.79 15.15
C ALA A 552 8.32 -26.54 14.50
N GLN A 553 9.16 -25.67 13.92
CA GLN A 553 8.67 -24.52 13.14
C GLN A 553 7.76 -24.95 11.97
N TRP A 554 8.17 -26.00 11.23
CA TRP A 554 7.35 -26.55 10.15
C TRP A 554 6.04 -27.16 10.65
N ALA A 555 6.01 -27.78 11.83
CA ALA A 555 4.78 -28.32 12.41
C ALA A 555 3.76 -27.20 12.69
N VAL A 556 4.19 -26.12 13.34
CA VAL A 556 3.36 -24.94 13.60
C VAL A 556 2.89 -24.30 12.30
N ALA A 557 3.81 -24.05 11.35
CA ALA A 557 3.47 -23.49 10.05
C ALA A 557 2.41 -24.32 9.30
N ASN A 558 2.49 -25.65 9.36
CA ASN A 558 1.54 -26.55 8.73
C ASN A 558 0.17 -26.52 9.41
N GLU A 559 0.11 -26.41 10.73
CA GLU A 559 -1.15 -26.29 11.49
C GLU A 559 -1.88 -25.00 11.13
N MET A 560 -1.17 -23.88 11.09
CA MET A 560 -1.71 -22.59 10.64
C MET A 560 -2.32 -22.68 9.23
N GLN A 561 -1.60 -23.30 8.29
CA GLN A 561 -2.06 -23.48 6.91
C GLN A 561 -3.31 -24.39 6.83
N GLU A 562 -3.35 -25.46 7.62
CA GLU A 562 -4.53 -26.32 7.74
C GLU A 562 -5.74 -25.56 8.32
N ILE A 563 -5.54 -24.74 9.36
CA ILE A 563 -6.61 -23.91 9.94
C ILE A 563 -7.14 -22.92 8.88
N LEU A 564 -6.27 -22.17 8.19
CA LEU A 564 -6.71 -21.21 7.17
C LEU A 564 -7.48 -21.89 6.03
N GLY A 565 -6.99 -23.03 5.52
CA GLY A 565 -7.68 -23.78 4.48
C GLY A 565 -9.02 -24.35 4.93
N GLN A 566 -9.13 -24.76 6.19
CA GLN A 566 -10.38 -25.29 6.76
C GLN A 566 -11.40 -24.20 7.03
N VAL A 567 -10.99 -23.06 7.59
CA VAL A 567 -11.88 -22.02 8.10
C VAL A 567 -12.19 -20.96 7.06
N MET A 568 -11.23 -20.63 6.17
CA MET A 568 -11.30 -19.56 5.18
C MET A 568 -11.86 -18.27 5.81
N PRO A 569 -11.15 -17.62 6.76
CA PRO A 569 -11.69 -16.48 7.50
C PRO A 569 -11.92 -15.24 6.62
N VAL A 570 -11.27 -15.18 5.47
CA VAL A 570 -11.44 -14.17 4.42
C VAL A 570 -11.57 -14.90 3.08
N ILE A 571 -12.17 -14.26 2.08
CA ILE A 571 -12.43 -14.87 0.76
C ILE A 571 -11.38 -14.37 -0.24
N PRO A 572 -10.43 -15.20 -0.70
CA PRO A 572 -9.38 -14.74 -1.62
C PRO A 572 -9.92 -14.43 -3.02
N LEU A 573 -9.65 -13.22 -3.51
CA LEU A 573 -10.07 -12.70 -4.83
C LEU A 573 -8.98 -12.82 -5.89
N ALA A 574 -7.74 -12.45 -5.58
CA ALA A 574 -6.64 -12.42 -6.55
C ALA A 574 -5.27 -12.28 -5.86
N GLY A 575 -4.19 -12.53 -6.61
CA GLY A 575 -2.87 -11.97 -6.28
C GLY A 575 -2.76 -10.55 -6.82
N HIS A 576 -2.55 -9.59 -5.93
CA HIS A 576 -2.41 -8.17 -6.23
C HIS A 576 -1.05 -7.91 -6.87
N ALA A 577 -1.05 -7.17 -7.98
CA ALA A 577 0.17 -6.79 -8.66
C ALA A 577 0.97 -5.73 -7.87
N ASP A 578 2.30 -5.84 -7.84
CA ASP A 578 3.17 -4.71 -7.47
C ASP A 578 3.17 -3.71 -8.64
N TRP A 579 2.22 -2.76 -8.64
CA TRP A 579 2.12 -1.77 -9.71
C TRP A 579 3.43 -0.96 -9.83
N GLN A 580 4.11 -1.15 -10.95
CA GLN A 580 5.39 -0.51 -11.21
C GLN A 580 5.57 -0.31 -12.70
N ILE A 581 5.17 0.89 -13.14
CA ILE A 581 5.25 1.30 -14.52
C ILE A 581 6.26 2.43 -14.60
N TYR A 582 7.16 2.33 -15.57
CA TYR A 582 8.25 3.27 -15.73
C TYR A 582 8.20 3.91 -17.11
N SER A 583 8.58 5.18 -17.19
CA SER A 583 8.88 5.86 -18.44
C SER A 583 10.38 5.93 -18.68
N THR A 584 10.84 5.42 -19.81
CA THR A 584 12.23 5.52 -20.24
C THR A 584 12.51 6.77 -21.07
N THR A 585 11.63 7.78 -21.04
CA THR A 585 11.81 9.01 -21.83
C THR A 585 12.99 9.82 -21.30
N TYR A 586 13.00 10.12 -19.99
CA TYR A 586 14.04 10.96 -19.36
C TYR A 586 15.02 10.16 -18.51
N TRP A 587 14.59 9.01 -17.99
CA TRP A 587 15.34 8.21 -17.02
C TRP A 587 15.50 6.76 -17.49
N LYS A 588 16.63 6.14 -17.17
CA LYS A 588 16.92 4.73 -17.44
C LYS A 588 17.49 4.07 -16.18
N ASN A 589 17.74 2.76 -16.28
CA ASN A 589 18.14 1.86 -15.18
C ASN A 589 16.99 1.54 -14.21
N TRP A 590 15.76 1.59 -14.68
CA TRP A 590 14.61 1.10 -13.92
C TRP A 590 14.74 -0.40 -13.61
N PRO A 591 14.20 -0.86 -12.47
CA PRO A 591 14.11 -2.28 -12.14
C PRO A 591 13.41 -3.11 -13.23
N ASN A 592 13.91 -4.32 -13.46
CA ASN A 592 13.29 -5.31 -14.35
C ASN A 592 13.76 -6.72 -13.98
N SER A 593 12.97 -7.72 -14.33
CA SER A 593 13.24 -9.13 -14.00
C SER A 593 14.54 -9.72 -14.59
N VAL A 594 15.13 -9.12 -15.63
CA VAL A 594 16.21 -9.74 -16.41
C VAL A 594 17.59 -9.20 -16.03
N THR A 595 17.75 -7.89 -16.05
CA THR A 595 19.06 -7.21 -15.94
C THR A 595 19.22 -6.40 -14.66
N ASN A 596 18.12 -6.07 -13.99
CA ASN A 596 18.11 -5.31 -12.74
C ASN A 596 17.00 -5.78 -11.81
N PRO A 597 17.05 -7.04 -11.32
CA PRO A 597 15.99 -7.61 -10.49
C PRO A 597 16.01 -6.97 -9.10
N MET A 598 15.26 -5.89 -8.94
CA MET A 598 15.08 -5.19 -7.66
C MET A 598 13.60 -5.20 -7.31
N LEU A 599 13.24 -5.82 -6.18
CA LEU A 599 11.88 -5.78 -5.63
C LEU A 599 11.93 -5.55 -4.12
N PRO A 600 10.91 -4.92 -3.53
CA PRO A 600 9.84 -4.16 -4.19
C PRO A 600 10.35 -2.96 -4.99
N SER A 601 9.66 -2.61 -6.08
CA SER A 601 10.02 -1.42 -6.88
C SER A 601 8.84 -0.54 -7.31
N SER A 602 7.68 -0.75 -6.69
CA SER A 602 6.57 0.20 -6.74
C SER A 602 6.88 1.52 -6.01
N PRO A 603 6.30 2.64 -6.46
CA PRO A 603 6.48 3.95 -5.83
C PRO A 603 5.55 4.21 -4.63
N PHE A 604 4.58 3.34 -4.33
CA PHE A 604 3.69 3.47 -3.16
C PHE A 604 4.23 2.82 -1.89
N ALA A 605 5.55 2.79 -1.81
CA ALA A 605 6.29 2.25 -0.68
C ALA A 605 6.06 3.06 0.61
N GLY A 606 5.76 2.32 1.67
CA GLY A 606 5.95 2.78 3.04
C GLY A 606 7.40 2.60 3.49
N THR A 607 7.64 2.83 4.79
CA THR A 607 8.95 2.73 5.43
C THR A 607 9.69 1.42 5.15
N THR A 608 8.97 0.35 4.88
CA THR A 608 9.49 -1.02 4.81
C THR A 608 10.29 -1.30 3.55
N GLN A 609 10.12 -0.44 2.54
CA GLN A 609 10.75 -0.54 1.22
C GLN A 609 11.70 0.64 1.00
N ASN A 610 12.00 1.41 2.05
CA ASN A 610 12.67 2.69 1.92
C ASN A 610 14.06 2.56 1.30
N ALA A 611 14.88 1.58 1.71
CA ALA A 611 16.19 1.39 1.10
C ALA A 611 16.09 0.99 -0.38
N ASN A 612 15.07 0.19 -0.76
CA ASN A 612 14.82 -0.18 -2.16
C ASN A 612 14.48 1.07 -2.99
N LEU A 613 13.58 1.93 -2.49
CA LEU A 613 13.27 3.22 -3.12
C LEU A 613 14.54 4.06 -3.33
N LEU A 614 15.34 4.22 -2.27
CA LEU A 614 16.58 4.99 -2.31
C LEU A 614 17.57 4.41 -3.33
N ALA A 615 17.74 3.10 -3.34
CA ALA A 615 18.60 2.40 -4.30
C ALA A 615 18.12 2.59 -5.75
N ILE A 616 16.82 2.50 -6.01
CA ILE A 616 16.22 2.74 -7.33
C ILE A 616 16.51 4.16 -7.78
N VAL A 617 16.16 5.17 -6.98
CA VAL A 617 16.37 6.58 -7.32
C VAL A 617 17.86 6.88 -7.52
N PHE A 618 18.74 6.31 -6.71
CA PHE A 618 20.17 6.50 -6.84
C PHE A 618 20.74 5.86 -8.13
N ALA A 619 20.21 4.71 -8.55
CA ALA A 619 20.63 3.98 -9.75
C ALA A 619 20.20 4.66 -11.06
N LEU A 620 19.19 5.54 -11.02
CA LEU A 620 18.69 6.25 -12.20
C LEU A 620 19.79 7.05 -12.90
N ASN A 621 19.69 7.08 -14.23
CA ASN A 621 20.55 7.89 -15.06
C ASN A 621 19.72 8.60 -16.13
N SER A 622 20.19 9.77 -16.57
CA SER A 622 19.52 10.49 -17.65
C SER A 622 19.70 9.75 -18.97
N THR A 623 18.66 9.77 -19.80
CA THR A 623 18.73 9.36 -21.21
C THR A 623 19.40 10.40 -22.09
N GLY A 624 19.54 11.64 -21.60
CA GLY A 624 19.93 12.81 -22.38
C GLY A 624 18.78 13.48 -23.13
N ALA A 625 17.54 12.99 -22.97
CA ALA A 625 16.37 13.65 -23.53
C ALA A 625 16.22 15.06 -22.95
N THR A 626 16.10 16.05 -23.84
CA THR A 626 15.63 17.39 -23.49
C THR A 626 14.11 17.41 -23.53
N THR A 627 13.46 18.46 -23.02
CA THR A 627 12.00 18.60 -23.01
C THR A 627 11.41 18.39 -24.41
N VAL A 628 10.98 17.17 -24.69
CA VAL A 628 10.14 16.84 -25.84
C VAL A 628 8.72 16.99 -25.32
N LEU A 629 8.13 18.16 -25.56
CA LEU A 629 6.67 18.23 -25.58
C LEU A 629 6.22 17.26 -26.69
N PRO A 630 5.35 16.27 -26.41
CA PRO A 630 4.63 15.59 -27.48
C PRO A 630 3.93 16.64 -28.34
N PRO A 631 3.71 16.39 -29.65
CA PRO A 631 3.06 17.35 -30.52
C PRO A 631 1.68 17.75 -29.98
N ASP A 632 1.63 18.94 -29.41
CA ASP A 632 0.49 19.82 -29.13
C ASP A 632 -0.91 19.16 -29.09
N TYR A 633 -1.24 18.49 -27.97
CA TYR A 633 -2.61 18.03 -27.67
C TYR A 633 -3.62 19.18 -27.49
N THR A 634 -3.15 20.44 -27.49
CA THR A 634 -4.00 21.63 -27.45
C THR A 634 -5.00 21.63 -28.61
N LEU A 635 -4.66 21.06 -29.77
CA LEU A 635 -5.58 20.93 -30.90
C LEU A 635 -6.69 19.88 -30.70
N LEU A 636 -6.46 18.86 -29.88
CA LEU A 636 -7.44 17.81 -29.56
C LEU A 636 -8.42 18.26 -28.47
N ILE A 637 -7.96 19.01 -27.48
CA ILE A 637 -8.83 19.59 -26.44
C ILE A 637 -9.64 20.76 -27.00
N VAL A 638 -9.01 21.67 -27.76
CA VAL A 638 -9.73 22.75 -28.46
C VAL A 638 -10.67 22.17 -29.52
N GLY A 639 -10.25 21.10 -30.20
CA GLY A 639 -11.08 20.34 -31.15
C GLY A 639 -12.29 19.68 -30.48
N GLY A 640 -12.09 19.01 -29.34
CA GLY A 640 -13.17 18.36 -28.58
C GLY A 640 -14.16 19.36 -28.00
N VAL A 641 -13.69 20.47 -27.43
CA VAL A 641 -14.54 21.55 -26.92
C VAL A 641 -15.28 22.26 -28.07
N ALA A 642 -14.63 22.48 -29.20
CA ALA A 642 -15.28 23.04 -30.39
C ALA A 642 -16.32 22.08 -30.98
N VAL A 643 -16.06 20.77 -31.03
CA VAL A 643 -17.00 19.75 -31.51
C VAL A 643 -18.22 19.64 -30.60
N VAL A 644 -18.04 19.67 -29.27
CA VAL A 644 -19.15 19.68 -28.31
C VAL A 644 -19.96 20.98 -28.42
N ALA A 645 -19.31 22.14 -28.57
CA ALA A 645 -19.99 23.42 -28.77
C ALA A 645 -20.76 23.46 -30.09
N VAL A 646 -20.18 22.94 -31.18
CA VAL A 646 -20.83 22.85 -32.50
C VAL A 646 -22.00 21.87 -32.46
N LEU A 647 -21.87 20.71 -31.82
CA LEU A 647 -22.97 19.76 -31.62
C LEU A 647 -24.11 20.37 -30.80
N ALA A 648 -23.81 21.09 -29.73
CA ALA A 648 -24.80 21.81 -28.94
C ALA A 648 -25.54 22.88 -29.77
N ILE A 649 -24.81 23.66 -30.58
CA ILE A 649 -25.41 24.67 -31.48
C ILE A 649 -26.27 24.01 -32.56
N VAL A 650 -25.81 22.91 -33.16
CA VAL A 650 -26.55 22.16 -34.19
C VAL A 650 -27.83 21.56 -33.60
N ILE A 651 -27.79 21.02 -32.39
CA ILE A 651 -28.99 20.50 -31.68
C ILE A 651 -29.99 21.64 -31.41
N VAL A 652 -29.51 22.80 -30.94
CA VAL A 652 -30.36 23.98 -30.70
C VAL A 652 -30.98 24.51 -32.00
N LEU A 653 -30.23 24.54 -33.10
CA LEU A 653 -30.73 24.98 -34.41
C LEU A 653 -31.70 23.98 -35.04
N TYR A 654 -31.45 22.67 -34.88
CA TYR A 654 -32.34 21.61 -35.33
C TYR A 654 -33.67 21.62 -34.57
N MET A 655 -33.64 21.90 -33.26
CA MET A 655 -34.84 22.05 -32.42
C MET A 655 -35.63 23.35 -32.67
N ARG A 656 -35.01 24.36 -33.30
CA ARG A 656 -35.66 25.65 -33.67
C ARG A 656 -36.33 25.66 -35.04
N ARG A 657 -36.20 24.60 -35.86
CA ARG A 657 -36.94 24.56 -37.13
C ARG A 657 -38.45 24.50 -36.86
N PRO A 658 -39.26 25.42 -37.40
CA PRO A 658 -40.70 25.24 -37.42
C PRO A 658 -41.02 24.00 -38.25
N SER A 659 -41.80 23.09 -37.68
CA SER A 659 -42.36 21.95 -38.40
C SER A 659 -43.10 22.46 -39.62
N LYS A 660 -42.68 22.03 -40.81
CA LYS A 660 -43.64 21.87 -41.92
C LYS A 660 -44.39 20.57 -41.70
#